data_AF-A0A2Z5WTK9-F1
#
_entry.id   AF-A0A2Z5WTK9-F1
#
_cell.length_a   1.000
_cell.length_b   1.000
_cell.length_c   1.000
_cell.angle_alpha   90.00
_cell.angle_beta   90.00
_cell.angle_gamma   90.00
#
_symmetry.space_group_name_H-M   'P 1'
#
loop_
_entity.id
_entity.type
_entity.pdbx_description
1 polymer ?
#
loop_
_entity_poly.entity_id
_entity_poly.type
_entity_poly.pdbx_seq_one_letter_code
_entity_poly.pdbx_strand_id
1 'polypeptide(L)'
;MANYPTIKFVDDRRNTLPIDEDGLQHISQFRQSWQICLSDRWLGKVRLLGNLNIDLLNITKTNYWQFKNNQIPPSIISSAGIVTVILIDEKGNPIEVTKTRLAIHPASLTDSQLDRMIADIGTLALSVSSCVNREVKIPTALASGKTDYGQKWSPYQGMLTTADALIELTLVMQQNWGALEKRSLKDIETTIGKVSRSRVYTSPKLLIRAYSQPAKQNFMGMVRIETTNCSENQFLCYLLDIYLQDVVKGVISGLKALTIDNVESRLIPSRRSDPDFTKFRDNIQKTVDQRTQRINQFELSVKEKIKQLQECQIWAKYARNSSFLRNISTPHTLPNHSLRLTGSPAYGSIYACYSSSQGHLLENLQQQILSFENLAPKNIKPVWEIYEIWCFVSIYSAFVLYAGMSEPSEGLFENLTVSMGTIQIPKNRPFRLSKELSDRRQLKVTLTYESEQYNLYGELRKPDILIEIAIKGSPTAKFGFDAKYRNYQNQGYARFQKDVIDIAKSRYQEELKLQACFILHTDGNYDYWGEVPFSRFAKEKFRGGHNQNNNNDYVGHQYGAIALFPDADPEKANQQLKKIIRLLLQYHLHESLISTCISCGYSLDPKQNIFAQGLSTYYGCPECGDFWVVNSCYGTHHHLLKFSNYFHHKSDHPEHRDKWMFICPECGSDPSEADLRSSGGYPRSYRRGS
;
A
#
# COMPACT_ATOMS: atom_id res chain seq x y z
N MET A 1 -7.50 -50.50 11.75
CA MET A 1 -7.27 -49.05 11.99
C MET A 1 -8.27 -48.63 13.06
N ALA A 2 -7.82 -47.95 14.12
CA ALA A 2 -8.76 -47.45 15.13
C ALA A 2 -9.67 -46.39 14.48
N ASN A 3 -10.99 -46.58 14.57
CA ASN A 3 -11.97 -45.58 14.11
C ASN A 3 -12.05 -44.47 15.16
N TYR A 4 -11.42 -43.33 14.88
CA TYR A 4 -11.52 -42.15 15.72
C TYR A 4 -12.77 -41.32 15.39
N PRO A 5 -13.40 -40.64 16.36
CA PRO A 5 -14.51 -39.73 16.10
C PRO A 5 -14.14 -38.64 15.10
N THR A 6 -15.04 -38.30 14.18
CA THR A 6 -14.84 -37.15 13.28
C THR A 6 -15.16 -35.85 14.00
N ILE A 7 -14.34 -34.82 13.79
CA ILE A 7 -14.51 -33.49 14.39
C ILE A 7 -15.26 -32.56 13.43
N LYS A 8 -16.29 -31.85 13.92
CA LYS A 8 -17.01 -30.79 13.20
C LYS A 8 -17.14 -29.52 14.05
N PHE A 9 -17.17 -28.37 13.41
CA PHE A 9 -17.46 -27.09 14.05
C PHE A 9 -18.94 -26.73 13.92
N VAL A 10 -19.54 -26.22 15.00
CA VAL A 10 -20.96 -25.84 15.04
C VAL A 10 -21.16 -24.47 15.70
N ASP A 11 -22.26 -23.78 15.40
CA ASP A 11 -22.65 -22.53 16.06
C ASP A 11 -23.22 -22.78 17.49
N ASP A 12 -23.58 -21.71 18.20
CA ASP A 12 -24.24 -21.80 19.52
C ASP A 12 -25.60 -22.51 19.50
N ARG A 13 -26.25 -22.55 18.35
CA ARG A 13 -27.49 -23.28 18.10
C ARG A 13 -27.24 -24.72 17.63
N ARG A 14 -25.97 -25.17 17.61
CA ARG A 14 -25.49 -26.49 17.18
C ARG A 14 -25.71 -26.80 15.70
N ASN A 15 -25.94 -25.79 14.86
CA ASN A 15 -25.94 -25.97 13.42
C ASN A 15 -24.51 -26.06 12.90
N THR A 16 -24.31 -26.83 11.84
CA THR A 16 -23.00 -26.93 11.19
C THR A 16 -22.60 -25.57 10.63
N LEU A 17 -21.36 -25.14 10.88
CA LEU A 17 -20.86 -23.89 10.32
C LEU A 17 -20.81 -23.95 8.78
N PRO A 18 -20.98 -22.80 8.09
CA PRO A 18 -20.86 -22.72 6.64
C PRO A 18 -19.55 -23.30 6.12
N ILE A 19 -19.57 -23.80 4.89
CA ILE A 19 -18.41 -24.37 4.20
C ILE A 19 -18.01 -23.39 3.10
N ASP A 20 -16.72 -23.09 2.97
CA ASP A 20 -16.16 -22.25 1.90
C ASP A 20 -15.95 -23.01 0.58
N GLU A 21 -15.42 -22.32 -0.43
CA GLU A 21 -15.16 -22.89 -1.77
C GLU A 21 -14.12 -24.02 -1.75
N ASP A 22 -13.24 -24.05 -0.74
CA ASP A 22 -12.22 -25.07 -0.53
C ASP A 22 -12.71 -26.27 0.29
N GLY A 23 -13.99 -26.26 0.69
CA GLY A 23 -14.59 -27.33 1.48
C GLY A 23 -14.27 -27.27 2.98
N LEU A 24 -13.73 -26.15 3.48
CA LEU A 24 -13.44 -25.93 4.89
C LEU A 24 -14.59 -25.23 5.60
N GLN A 25 -14.86 -25.61 6.84
CA GLN A 25 -15.80 -24.87 7.68
C GLN A 25 -15.21 -23.50 8.01
N HIS A 26 -16.03 -22.46 8.01
CA HIS A 26 -15.57 -21.10 8.26
C HIS A 26 -16.47 -20.26 9.18
N ILE A 27 -15.88 -19.21 9.76
CA ILE A 27 -16.54 -18.21 10.58
C ILE A 27 -15.87 -16.84 10.37
N SER A 28 -16.60 -15.74 10.56
CA SER A 28 -16.03 -14.38 10.62
C SER A 28 -15.54 -14.03 12.03
N GLN A 29 -14.47 -13.26 12.14
CA GLN A 29 -14.00 -12.68 13.41
C GLN A 29 -15.13 -11.95 14.18
N PHE A 30 -14.96 -11.81 15.49
CA PHE A 30 -15.94 -11.19 16.41
C PHE A 30 -17.32 -11.85 16.51
N ARG A 31 -17.61 -12.93 15.75
CA ARG A 31 -18.72 -13.82 16.07
C ARG A 31 -18.42 -14.56 17.38
N GLN A 32 -19.34 -14.46 18.33
CA GLN A 32 -19.04 -14.71 19.74
C GLN A 32 -19.08 -16.19 20.16
N SER A 33 -19.51 -17.10 19.29
CA SER A 33 -19.74 -18.49 19.70
C SER A 33 -19.59 -19.50 18.56
N TRP A 34 -18.73 -20.48 18.79
CA TRP A 34 -18.70 -21.75 18.08
C TRP A 34 -18.23 -22.85 19.03
N GLN A 35 -18.65 -24.08 18.74
CA GLN A 35 -18.35 -25.27 19.52
C GLN A 35 -17.83 -26.37 18.59
N ILE A 36 -17.30 -27.42 19.20
CA ILE A 36 -16.85 -28.62 18.48
C ILE A 36 -17.80 -29.76 18.78
N CYS A 37 -18.29 -30.43 17.75
CA CYS A 37 -19.12 -31.61 17.82
C CYS A 37 -18.35 -32.81 17.27
N LEU A 38 -18.28 -33.89 18.05
CA LEU A 38 -17.70 -35.16 17.63
C LEU A 38 -18.80 -36.14 17.14
N SER A 39 -18.48 -37.00 16.17
CA SER A 39 -19.43 -38.06 15.74
C SER A 39 -19.81 -38.99 16.89
N ASP A 40 -18.84 -39.28 17.76
CA ASP A 40 -18.94 -40.24 18.85
C ASP A 40 -18.32 -39.68 20.13
N ARG A 41 -18.61 -40.33 21.26
CA ARG A 41 -18.03 -39.95 22.55
C ARG A 41 -16.52 -40.15 22.54
N TRP A 42 -15.80 -39.20 23.13
CA TRP A 42 -14.35 -39.26 23.27
C TRP A 42 -13.95 -39.18 24.74
N LEU A 43 -13.16 -40.18 25.18
CA LEU A 43 -12.70 -40.27 26.57
C LEU A 43 -11.46 -39.41 26.86
N GLY A 44 -10.69 -39.09 25.82
CA GLY A 44 -9.56 -38.16 25.90
C GLY A 44 -10.00 -36.69 25.82
N LYS A 45 -9.11 -35.81 25.34
CA LYS A 45 -9.38 -34.36 25.21
C LYS A 45 -9.46 -33.90 23.76
N VAL A 46 -10.02 -32.71 23.56
CA VAL A 46 -9.98 -31.96 22.29
C VAL A 46 -9.11 -30.73 22.49
N ARG A 47 -8.13 -30.52 21.59
CA ARG A 47 -7.17 -29.41 21.68
C ARG A 47 -7.08 -28.63 20.37
N LEU A 48 -6.91 -27.32 20.51
CA LEU A 48 -6.55 -26.41 19.43
C LEU A 48 -5.03 -26.35 19.26
N LEU A 49 -4.54 -26.65 18.06
CA LEU A 49 -3.14 -26.53 17.66
C LEU A 49 -2.82 -25.09 17.24
N GLY A 50 -1.71 -24.54 17.76
CA GLY A 50 -1.21 -23.18 17.51
C GLY A 50 -0.32 -22.70 18.67
N ASN A 51 -0.06 -21.39 18.73
CA ASN A 51 0.87 -20.79 19.72
C ASN A 51 0.40 -20.84 21.19
N LEU A 52 -0.86 -21.21 21.47
CA LEU A 52 -1.43 -21.12 22.82
C LEU A 52 -1.95 -22.46 23.40
N ASN A 53 -1.86 -23.59 22.67
CA ASN A 53 -2.30 -24.93 23.11
C ASN A 53 -3.53 -24.90 24.05
N ILE A 54 -4.70 -24.57 23.51
CA ILE A 54 -5.92 -24.38 24.31
C ILE A 54 -6.71 -25.69 24.35
N ASP A 55 -6.87 -26.25 25.54
CA ASP A 55 -7.75 -27.39 25.79
C ASP A 55 -9.22 -26.91 25.84
N LEU A 56 -10.12 -27.65 25.18
CA LEU A 56 -11.56 -27.40 25.25
C LEU A 56 -12.21 -28.25 26.35
N LEU A 57 -13.32 -27.77 26.91
CA LEU A 57 -14.09 -28.45 27.95
C LEU A 57 -15.25 -29.23 27.33
N ASN A 58 -15.39 -30.50 27.70
CA ASN A 58 -16.54 -31.30 27.33
C ASN A 58 -17.79 -30.80 28.08
N ILE A 59 -18.81 -30.41 27.33
CA ILE A 59 -20.09 -29.99 27.90
C ILE A 59 -20.84 -31.25 28.33
N THR A 60 -21.16 -31.34 29.63
CA THR A 60 -22.14 -32.29 30.17
C THR A 60 -21.93 -33.78 29.81
N LYS A 61 -20.68 -34.22 29.58
CA LYS A 61 -20.34 -35.59 29.10
C LYS A 61 -21.00 -35.95 27.77
N THR A 62 -21.17 -34.97 26.88
CA THR A 62 -21.71 -35.14 25.53
C THR A 62 -20.59 -35.20 24.49
N ASN A 63 -20.94 -35.20 23.22
CA ASN A 63 -19.97 -35.10 22.12
C ASN A 63 -19.59 -33.64 21.82
N TYR A 64 -20.02 -32.68 22.63
CA TYR A 64 -19.80 -31.25 22.42
C TYR A 64 -18.68 -30.72 23.32
N TRP A 65 -17.83 -29.90 22.74
CA TRP A 65 -16.68 -29.28 23.39
C TRP A 65 -16.67 -27.77 23.14
N GLN A 66 -16.43 -26.99 24.19
CA GLN A 66 -16.44 -25.53 24.13
C GLN A 66 -15.33 -24.91 24.97
N PHE A 67 -15.13 -23.61 24.79
CA PHE A 67 -14.25 -22.83 25.65
C PHE A 67 -14.85 -22.66 27.05
N LYS A 68 -13.97 -22.46 28.04
CA LYS A 68 -14.39 -22.12 29.41
C LYS A 68 -15.30 -20.89 29.38
N ASN A 69 -16.43 -20.94 30.09
CA ASN A 69 -17.46 -19.89 30.13
C ASN A 69 -18.14 -19.59 28.77
N ASN A 70 -18.03 -20.48 27.78
CA ASN A 70 -18.57 -20.29 26.43
C ASN A 70 -18.03 -19.01 25.72
N GLN A 71 -16.85 -18.54 26.14
CA GLN A 71 -16.18 -17.37 25.56
C GLN A 71 -14.93 -17.82 24.83
N ILE A 72 -14.89 -17.54 23.52
CA ILE A 72 -13.70 -17.79 22.72
C ILE A 72 -12.58 -16.85 23.21
N PRO A 73 -11.35 -17.33 23.43
CA PRO A 73 -10.23 -16.49 23.85
C PRO A 73 -10.01 -15.31 22.90
N PRO A 74 -9.68 -14.11 23.42
CA PRO A 74 -9.44 -12.92 22.58
C PRO A 74 -8.39 -13.14 21.49
N SER A 75 -7.36 -13.95 21.77
CA SER A 75 -6.31 -14.32 20.81
C SER A 75 -6.81 -15.10 19.59
N ILE A 76 -7.96 -15.78 19.71
CA ILE A 76 -8.62 -16.48 18.59
C ILE A 76 -9.66 -15.57 17.95
N ILE A 77 -10.51 -14.89 18.74
CA ILE A 77 -11.56 -13.99 18.22
C ILE A 77 -10.98 -12.87 17.33
N SER A 78 -9.82 -12.34 17.71
CA SER A 78 -9.20 -11.17 17.08
C SER A 78 -8.19 -11.50 15.98
N SER A 79 -8.03 -12.78 15.63
CA SER A 79 -7.08 -13.26 14.63
C SER A 79 -7.79 -13.90 13.44
N ALA A 80 -7.24 -13.75 12.24
CA ALA A 80 -7.74 -14.40 11.03
C ALA A 80 -6.78 -15.51 10.62
N GLY A 81 -7.28 -16.47 9.84
CA GLY A 81 -6.51 -17.62 9.35
C GLY A 81 -7.06 -18.95 9.84
N ILE A 82 -6.22 -19.98 9.82
CA ILE A 82 -6.67 -21.35 10.05
C ILE A 82 -6.42 -21.77 11.49
N VAL A 83 -7.50 -22.18 12.16
CA VAL A 83 -7.45 -22.87 13.44
C VAL A 83 -7.52 -24.37 13.19
N THR A 84 -6.59 -25.14 13.76
CA THR A 84 -6.58 -26.60 13.65
C THR A 84 -6.95 -27.23 14.98
N VAL A 85 -7.81 -28.24 14.94
CA VAL A 85 -8.21 -29.02 16.12
C VAL A 85 -7.78 -30.47 15.94
N ILE A 86 -7.33 -31.07 17.04
CA ILE A 86 -7.03 -32.50 17.12
C ILE A 86 -7.65 -33.14 18.36
N LEU A 87 -7.84 -34.46 18.29
CA LEU A 87 -8.07 -35.28 19.47
C LEU A 87 -6.74 -35.60 20.17
N ILE A 88 -6.84 -35.75 21.48
CA ILE A 88 -5.75 -36.15 22.37
C ILE A 88 -6.23 -37.35 23.16
N ASP A 89 -5.41 -38.39 23.24
CA ASP A 89 -5.70 -39.59 24.01
C ASP A 89 -5.67 -39.35 25.54
N GLU A 90 -6.03 -40.35 26.32
CA GLU A 90 -6.03 -40.28 27.79
C GLU A 90 -4.65 -40.06 28.40
N LYS A 91 -3.58 -40.39 27.65
CA LYS A 91 -2.18 -40.23 28.05
C LYS A 91 -1.62 -38.85 27.67
N GLY A 92 -2.40 -38.02 26.98
CA GLY A 92 -1.99 -36.69 26.55
C GLY A 92 -1.31 -36.64 25.18
N ASN A 93 -1.28 -37.75 24.42
CA ASN A 93 -0.64 -37.79 23.10
C ASN A 93 -1.59 -37.26 22.00
N PRO A 94 -1.09 -36.45 21.06
CA PRO A 94 -1.87 -35.95 19.93
C PRO A 94 -2.17 -37.06 18.91
N ILE A 95 -3.41 -37.11 18.42
CA ILE A 95 -3.84 -38.05 17.39
C ILE A 95 -3.90 -37.32 16.04
N GLU A 96 -2.75 -37.26 15.37
CA GLU A 96 -2.52 -36.44 14.18
C GLU A 96 -3.49 -36.72 13.01
N VAL A 97 -4.03 -37.94 12.91
CA VAL A 97 -5.00 -38.32 11.86
C VAL A 97 -6.39 -37.68 12.03
N THR A 98 -6.66 -37.06 13.18
CA THR A 98 -7.97 -36.43 13.51
C THR A 98 -8.00 -34.93 13.24
N LYS A 99 -6.99 -34.39 12.55
CA LYS A 99 -6.87 -32.96 12.25
C LYS A 99 -8.07 -32.46 11.44
N THR A 100 -8.81 -31.52 12.02
CA THR A 100 -9.84 -30.74 11.32
C THR A 100 -9.51 -29.26 11.42
N ARG A 101 -9.81 -28.50 10.36
CA ARG A 101 -9.49 -27.08 10.22
C ARG A 101 -10.75 -26.23 10.19
N LEU A 102 -10.68 -25.06 10.81
CA LEU A 102 -11.66 -23.97 10.76
C LEU A 102 -10.97 -22.74 10.18
N ALA A 103 -11.51 -22.19 9.10
CA ALA A 103 -11.09 -20.90 8.58
C ALA A 103 -11.78 -19.76 9.37
N ILE A 104 -11.00 -18.83 9.88
CA ILE A 104 -11.50 -17.60 10.51
C ILE A 104 -11.23 -16.45 9.54
N HIS A 105 -12.27 -15.98 8.85
CA HIS A 105 -12.18 -14.84 7.94
C HIS A 105 -12.22 -13.52 8.71
N PRO A 106 -11.60 -12.45 8.17
CA PRO A 106 -11.68 -11.14 8.78
C PRO A 106 -13.13 -10.62 8.83
N ALA A 107 -13.46 -9.86 9.89
CA ALA A 107 -14.83 -9.39 10.13
C ALA A 107 -15.21 -8.13 9.36
N SER A 108 -14.26 -7.21 9.17
CA SER A 108 -14.51 -5.89 8.59
C SER A 108 -13.70 -5.63 7.32
N LEU A 109 -12.82 -6.57 6.98
CA LEU A 109 -12.01 -6.55 5.79
C LEU A 109 -12.29 -7.84 5.02
N THR A 110 -12.27 -7.76 3.70
CA THR A 110 -12.16 -8.95 2.86
C THR A 110 -10.73 -9.48 2.90
N ASP A 111 -10.53 -10.75 2.53
CA ASP A 111 -9.17 -11.32 2.43
C ASP A 111 -8.30 -10.51 1.46
N SER A 112 -8.86 -10.05 0.34
CA SER A 112 -8.17 -9.16 -0.61
C SER A 112 -7.73 -7.82 -0.02
N GLN A 113 -8.49 -7.28 0.94
CA GLN A 113 -8.16 -6.03 1.62
C GLN A 113 -7.05 -6.25 2.66
N LEU A 114 -7.09 -7.37 3.38
CA LEU A 114 -6.01 -7.76 4.28
C LEU A 114 -4.69 -8.00 3.51
N ASP A 115 -4.76 -8.70 2.38
CA ASP A 115 -3.63 -8.90 1.49
C ASP A 115 -3.10 -7.58 0.95
N ARG A 116 -4.00 -6.64 0.60
CA ARG A 116 -3.63 -5.29 0.18
C ARG A 116 -2.95 -4.51 1.29
N MET A 117 -3.41 -4.56 2.53
CA MET A 117 -2.71 -3.93 3.67
C MET A 117 -1.28 -4.45 3.82
N ILE A 118 -1.11 -5.77 3.74
CA ILE A 118 0.21 -6.40 3.81
C ILE A 118 1.06 -5.98 2.61
N ALA A 119 0.46 -5.94 1.41
CA ALA A 119 1.12 -5.48 0.19
C ALA A 119 1.45 -3.99 0.24
N ASP A 120 0.64 -3.13 0.85
CA ASP A 120 0.89 -1.70 1.00
C ASP A 120 2.03 -1.48 2.00
N ILE A 121 2.02 -2.16 3.15
CA ILE A 121 3.14 -2.10 4.11
C ILE A 121 4.43 -2.60 3.44
N GLY A 122 4.34 -3.68 2.66
CA GLY A 122 5.43 -4.17 1.83
C GLY A 122 5.87 -3.11 0.84
N THR A 123 5.04 -2.77 -0.15
CA THR A 123 5.29 -1.81 -1.23
C THR A 123 5.80 -0.45 -0.73
N LEU A 124 5.34 0.05 0.41
CA LEU A 124 5.83 1.30 1.02
C LEU A 124 7.21 1.15 1.67
N ALA A 125 7.52 0.01 2.30
CA ALA A 125 8.88 -0.32 2.68
C ALA A 125 9.81 -0.45 1.45
N LEU A 126 9.27 -0.93 0.33
CA LEU A 126 9.97 -1.09 -0.96
C LEU A 126 10.13 0.26 -1.72
N SER A 127 9.25 1.25 -1.51
CA SER A 127 9.30 2.56 -2.19
C SER A 127 10.25 3.57 -1.54
N VAL A 128 10.65 3.35 -0.28
CA VAL A 128 11.61 4.22 0.43
C VAL A 128 13.00 3.61 0.55
N SER A 129 13.15 2.29 0.44
CA SER A 129 14.48 1.70 0.17
C SER A 129 15.07 2.12 -1.19
N SER A 130 14.25 2.73 -2.07
CA SER A 130 14.66 3.47 -3.27
C SER A 130 15.04 4.95 -3.06
N CYS A 131 15.01 5.48 -1.82
CA CYS A 131 15.34 6.87 -1.50
C CYS A 131 16.35 7.03 -0.32
N VAL A 132 17.63 6.71 -0.61
CA VAL A 132 18.87 7.42 -0.18
C VAL A 132 19.53 7.10 1.19
N ASN A 133 20.56 6.22 1.18
CA ASN A 133 21.99 6.51 1.51
C ASN A 133 22.77 5.26 1.96
N ARG A 134 23.41 4.56 1.02
CA ARG A 134 24.63 3.78 1.31
C ARG A 134 25.58 3.95 0.13
N GLU A 135 26.86 4.19 0.41
CA GLU A 135 27.91 4.20 -0.62
C GLU A 135 27.84 2.90 -1.41
N VAL A 136 27.29 3.01 -2.60
CA VAL A 136 27.44 2.03 -3.65
C VAL A 136 28.94 1.92 -3.88
N LYS A 137 29.52 0.74 -3.64
CA LYS A 137 30.77 0.40 -4.33
C LYS A 137 30.41 0.26 -5.79
N ILE A 138 30.48 1.38 -6.49
CA ILE A 138 30.35 1.48 -7.94
C ILE A 138 31.35 0.45 -8.49
N PRO A 139 30.93 -0.54 -9.30
CA PRO A 139 31.86 -1.31 -10.10
C PRO A 139 32.66 -0.28 -10.88
N THR A 140 33.95 -0.18 -10.56
CA THR A 140 34.82 0.96 -10.84
C THR A 140 34.54 1.56 -12.21
N ALA A 141 33.61 2.51 -12.25
CA ALA A 141 33.43 3.38 -13.38
C ALA A 141 34.70 4.22 -13.33
N LEU A 142 35.59 3.95 -14.27
CA LEU A 142 36.71 4.82 -14.59
C LEU A 142 36.22 6.27 -14.48
N ALA A 143 36.81 6.96 -13.51
CA ALA A 143 36.42 8.29 -13.06
C ALA A 143 36.07 9.22 -14.22
N SER A 144 34.82 9.66 -14.30
CA SER A 144 34.45 10.90 -15.00
C SER A 144 33.09 11.37 -14.52
N GLY A 145 33.02 12.58 -13.96
CA GLY A 145 31.75 13.20 -13.59
C GLY A 145 31.69 14.04 -12.32
N LYS A 146 32.82 14.55 -11.78
CA LYS A 146 32.76 15.85 -11.10
C LYS A 146 32.59 16.91 -12.18
N THR A 147 31.36 17.26 -12.52
CA THR A 147 31.05 18.49 -13.25
C THR A 147 29.85 19.15 -12.58
N ASP A 148 30.07 20.41 -12.24
CA ASP A 148 29.20 21.28 -11.44
C ASP A 148 27.74 21.30 -11.91
N TYR A 149 26.84 21.45 -10.92
CA TYR A 149 25.42 21.74 -11.11
C TYR A 149 25.24 22.88 -12.13
N GLY A 150 24.61 22.57 -13.27
CA GLY A 150 24.26 23.57 -14.29
C GLY A 150 24.34 23.13 -15.74
N GLN A 151 24.91 21.96 -16.07
CA GLN A 151 24.86 21.45 -17.44
C GLN A 151 23.66 20.53 -17.64
N LYS A 152 22.78 20.93 -18.58
CA LYS A 152 21.62 20.13 -19.04
C LYS A 152 22.03 18.69 -19.29
N TRP A 153 21.23 17.75 -18.78
CA TRP A 153 21.23 16.34 -19.20
C TRP A 153 21.33 16.29 -20.72
N SER A 154 22.47 15.83 -21.23
CA SER A 154 22.62 15.66 -22.66
C SER A 154 21.92 14.34 -23.01
N PRO A 155 20.89 14.33 -23.88
CA PRO A 155 20.17 13.11 -24.27
C PRO A 155 21.09 11.98 -24.76
N TYR A 156 22.30 12.34 -25.19
CA TYR A 156 23.33 11.49 -25.77
C TYR A 156 23.98 10.51 -24.78
N GLN A 157 24.20 10.89 -23.51
CA GLN A 157 24.88 10.03 -22.54
C GLN A 157 23.96 8.94 -21.97
N GLY A 158 22.69 9.27 -21.71
CA GLY A 158 21.71 8.29 -21.22
C GLY A 158 21.47 7.15 -22.21
N MET A 159 21.41 7.44 -23.51
CA MET A 159 21.19 6.43 -24.55
C MET A 159 22.34 5.41 -24.67
N LEU A 160 23.59 5.83 -24.47
CA LEU A 160 24.74 4.92 -24.50
C LEU A 160 24.79 4.01 -23.27
N THR A 161 24.49 4.54 -22.09
CA THR A 161 24.40 3.72 -20.87
C THR A 161 23.26 2.69 -20.95
N THR A 162 22.12 3.08 -21.51
CA THR A 162 21.03 2.13 -21.78
C THR A 162 21.45 1.06 -22.80
N ALA A 163 22.23 1.43 -23.82
CA ALA A 163 22.77 0.46 -24.77
C ALA A 163 23.67 -0.57 -24.09
N ASP A 164 24.57 -0.14 -23.20
CA ASP A 164 25.48 -1.03 -22.47
C ASP A 164 24.72 -2.01 -21.57
N ALA A 165 23.70 -1.54 -20.83
CA ALA A 165 22.89 -2.39 -19.96
C ALA A 165 22.10 -3.47 -20.74
N LEU A 166 21.59 -3.12 -21.93
CA LEU A 166 20.87 -4.07 -22.79
C LEU A 166 21.82 -5.13 -23.39
N ILE A 167 23.05 -4.73 -23.71
CA ILE A 167 24.09 -5.66 -24.17
C ILE A 167 24.48 -6.62 -23.05
N GLU A 168 24.68 -6.12 -21.83
CA GLU A 168 25.02 -6.95 -20.66
C GLU A 168 23.90 -7.96 -20.34
N LEU A 169 22.64 -7.52 -20.33
CA LEU A 169 21.48 -8.40 -20.14
C LEU A 169 21.45 -9.52 -21.18
N THR A 170 21.71 -9.17 -22.45
CA THR A 170 21.76 -10.16 -23.53
C THR A 170 22.85 -11.21 -23.31
N LEU A 171 24.05 -10.78 -22.87
CA LEU A 171 25.16 -11.69 -22.58
C LEU A 171 24.83 -12.66 -21.43
N VAL A 172 24.22 -12.17 -20.36
CA VAL A 172 23.81 -13.03 -19.22
C VAL A 172 22.73 -14.03 -19.66
N MET A 173 21.78 -13.60 -20.49
CA MET A 173 20.78 -14.51 -21.06
C MET A 173 21.41 -15.58 -21.95
N GLN A 174 22.37 -15.21 -22.81
CA GLN A 174 23.11 -16.14 -23.67
C GLN A 174 23.86 -17.21 -22.87
N GLN A 175 24.57 -16.80 -21.81
CA GLN A 175 25.36 -17.70 -20.95
C GLN A 175 24.47 -18.74 -20.24
N ASN A 176 23.24 -18.36 -19.89
CA ASN A 176 22.31 -19.24 -19.19
C ASN A 176 21.37 -20.03 -20.13
N TRP A 177 21.33 -19.69 -21.42
CA TRP A 177 20.34 -20.22 -22.37
C TRP A 177 20.38 -21.74 -22.51
N GLY A 178 21.58 -22.33 -22.62
CA GLY A 178 21.73 -23.77 -22.77
C GLY A 178 21.25 -24.58 -21.54
N ALA A 179 21.23 -23.97 -20.35
CA ALA A 179 20.65 -24.58 -19.16
C ALA A 179 19.11 -24.50 -19.18
N LEU A 180 18.56 -23.37 -19.63
CA LEU A 180 17.12 -23.18 -19.79
C LEU A 180 16.52 -24.15 -20.81
N GLU A 181 17.18 -24.37 -21.95
CA GLU A 181 16.70 -25.31 -22.96
C GLU A 181 16.68 -26.76 -22.47
N LYS A 182 17.64 -27.14 -21.62
CA LYS A 182 17.71 -28.49 -21.03
C LYS A 182 16.73 -28.67 -19.87
N ARG A 183 16.44 -27.61 -19.12
CA ARG A 183 15.67 -27.65 -17.87
C ARG A 183 14.73 -26.45 -17.75
N SER A 184 13.88 -26.26 -18.74
CA SER A 184 12.86 -25.21 -18.72
C SER A 184 11.87 -25.47 -17.59
N LEU A 185 11.47 -24.42 -16.86
CA LEU A 185 10.41 -24.55 -15.89
C LEU A 185 9.09 -24.88 -16.58
N LYS A 186 8.29 -25.70 -15.91
CA LYS A 186 6.97 -26.15 -16.37
C LYS A 186 5.93 -25.95 -15.27
N ASP A 187 4.70 -25.68 -15.64
CA ASP A 187 3.57 -25.71 -14.73
C ASP A 187 2.69 -26.93 -15.00
N ILE A 188 1.80 -27.24 -14.07
CA ILE A 188 0.85 -28.35 -14.20
C ILE A 188 -0.52 -27.75 -14.53
N GLU A 189 -0.91 -27.85 -15.79
CA GLU A 189 -2.22 -27.42 -16.24
C GLU A 189 -3.19 -28.61 -16.23
N THR A 190 -4.44 -28.37 -15.82
CA THR A 190 -5.48 -29.39 -15.88
C THR A 190 -6.31 -29.18 -17.14
N THR A 191 -6.16 -30.06 -18.12
CA THR A 191 -6.89 -29.99 -19.39
C THR A 191 -7.75 -31.23 -19.60
N ILE A 192 -8.71 -31.16 -20.53
CA ILE A 192 -9.55 -32.31 -20.86
C ILE A 192 -8.76 -33.24 -21.79
N GLY A 193 -8.37 -34.41 -21.29
CA GLY A 193 -7.55 -35.40 -22.00
C GLY A 193 -8.05 -36.84 -21.82
N LYS A 194 -7.39 -37.77 -22.51
CA LYS A 194 -7.68 -39.22 -22.39
C LYS A 194 -7.07 -39.77 -21.10
N VAL A 195 -7.92 -40.26 -20.19
CA VAL A 195 -7.57 -40.94 -18.94
C VAL A 195 -7.74 -42.45 -19.15
N SER A 196 -6.66 -43.21 -18.99
CA SER A 196 -6.70 -44.67 -18.98
C SER A 196 -7.51 -45.18 -17.79
N ARG A 197 -8.26 -46.27 -17.96
CA ARG A 197 -9.09 -46.93 -16.94
C ARG A 197 -8.34 -47.16 -15.62
N SER A 198 -7.05 -47.47 -15.68
CA SER A 198 -6.21 -47.68 -14.49
C SER A 198 -5.94 -46.41 -13.66
N ARG A 199 -6.20 -45.21 -14.21
CA ARG A 199 -5.98 -43.91 -13.56
C ARG A 199 -7.27 -43.13 -13.28
N VAL A 200 -8.42 -43.80 -13.41
CA VAL A 200 -9.77 -43.19 -13.29
C VAL A 200 -10.14 -42.78 -11.87
N TYR A 201 -9.42 -43.27 -10.85
CA TYR A 201 -9.71 -43.06 -9.42
C TYR A 201 -9.59 -41.59 -8.95
N THR A 202 -9.13 -40.68 -9.80
CA THR A 202 -8.93 -39.27 -9.48
C THR A 202 -10.19 -38.41 -9.61
N SER A 203 -11.29 -38.93 -10.17
CA SER A 203 -12.56 -38.20 -10.27
C SER A 203 -13.77 -39.13 -10.07
N PRO A 204 -14.67 -38.85 -9.11
CA PRO A 204 -15.88 -39.66 -8.89
C PRO A 204 -16.74 -39.80 -10.16
N LYS A 205 -16.82 -38.76 -10.99
CA LYS A 205 -17.55 -38.78 -12.27
C LYS A 205 -16.92 -39.73 -13.30
N LEU A 206 -15.59 -39.79 -13.38
CA LEU A 206 -14.89 -40.72 -14.26
C LEU A 206 -15.01 -42.16 -13.73
N LEU A 207 -14.98 -42.35 -12.41
CA LEU A 207 -15.18 -43.64 -11.77
C LEU A 207 -16.55 -44.24 -12.11
N ILE A 208 -17.61 -43.45 -11.96
CA ILE A 208 -18.98 -43.85 -12.33
C ILE A 208 -19.08 -44.17 -13.83
N ARG A 209 -18.44 -43.38 -14.70
CA ARG A 209 -18.39 -43.66 -16.15
C ARG A 209 -17.62 -44.94 -16.50
N ALA A 210 -16.53 -45.24 -15.78
CA ALA A 210 -15.79 -46.47 -15.99
C ALA A 210 -16.52 -47.71 -15.50
N TYR A 211 -17.24 -47.61 -14.38
CA TYR A 211 -18.11 -48.68 -13.89
C TYR A 211 -19.29 -48.95 -14.83
N SER A 212 -19.91 -47.91 -15.38
CA SER A 212 -21.03 -48.05 -16.33
C SER A 212 -20.60 -48.48 -17.74
N GLN A 213 -19.32 -48.39 -18.10
CA GLN A 213 -18.79 -48.81 -19.41
C GLN A 213 -17.55 -49.73 -19.25
N PRO A 214 -17.73 -51.03 -18.95
CA PRO A 214 -16.65 -51.94 -18.59
C PRO A 214 -15.62 -52.18 -19.72
N ALA A 215 -16.08 -52.21 -20.96
CA ALA A 215 -15.24 -52.48 -22.14
C ALA A 215 -14.38 -51.29 -22.58
N LYS A 216 -14.67 -50.06 -22.12
CA LYS A 216 -13.95 -48.86 -22.56
C LYS A 216 -12.68 -48.66 -21.72
N GLN A 217 -11.54 -48.60 -22.40
CA GLN A 217 -10.22 -48.47 -21.77
C GLN A 217 -9.79 -47.02 -21.52
N ASN A 218 -10.38 -46.05 -22.23
CA ASN A 218 -10.01 -44.63 -22.14
C ASN A 218 -11.24 -43.74 -22.00
N PHE A 219 -11.19 -42.80 -21.06
CA PHE A 219 -12.26 -41.85 -20.77
C PHE A 219 -11.76 -40.42 -20.95
N MET A 220 -12.58 -39.54 -21.52
CA MET A 220 -12.25 -38.11 -21.56
C MET A 220 -12.50 -37.51 -20.18
N GLY A 221 -11.46 -36.93 -19.59
CA GLY A 221 -11.49 -36.42 -18.22
C GLY A 221 -10.41 -35.37 -17.98
N MET A 222 -10.45 -34.74 -16.81
CA MET A 222 -9.42 -33.78 -16.42
C MET A 222 -8.09 -34.51 -16.22
N VAL A 223 -7.09 -34.20 -17.04
CA VAL A 223 -5.72 -34.72 -16.99
C VAL A 223 -4.79 -33.58 -16.63
N ARG A 224 -3.89 -33.84 -15.69
CA ARG A 224 -2.77 -32.95 -15.40
C ARG A 224 -1.69 -33.15 -16.47
N ILE A 225 -1.42 -32.12 -17.25
CA ILE A 225 -0.33 -32.09 -18.23
C ILE A 225 0.73 -31.09 -17.79
N GLU A 226 1.99 -31.41 -18.03
CA GLU A 226 3.07 -30.44 -17.86
C GLU A 226 3.06 -29.48 -19.05
N THR A 227 2.95 -28.18 -18.78
CA THR A 227 3.01 -27.11 -19.78
C THR A 227 4.22 -26.24 -19.53
N THR A 228 4.87 -25.73 -20.58
CA THR A 228 5.90 -24.69 -20.43
C THR A 228 5.28 -23.30 -20.32
N ASN A 229 3.96 -23.15 -20.48
CA ASN A 229 3.27 -21.87 -20.31
C ASN A 229 3.12 -21.53 -18.82
N CYS A 230 4.18 -20.99 -18.25
CA CYS A 230 4.26 -20.55 -16.85
C CYS A 230 4.78 -19.12 -16.76
N SER A 231 4.59 -18.45 -15.62
CA SER A 231 4.97 -17.05 -15.43
C SER A 231 6.47 -16.80 -15.69
N GLU A 232 7.33 -17.77 -15.41
CA GLU A 232 8.78 -17.65 -15.61
C GLU A 232 9.17 -17.66 -17.09
N ASN A 233 8.50 -18.47 -17.89
CA ASN A 233 8.73 -18.50 -19.33
C ASN A 233 8.04 -17.32 -20.03
N GLN A 234 6.91 -16.85 -19.50
CA GLN A 234 6.29 -15.59 -19.93
C GLN A 234 7.20 -14.39 -19.64
N PHE A 235 7.92 -14.39 -18.51
CA PHE A 235 8.94 -13.39 -18.20
C PHE A 235 10.08 -13.40 -19.23
N LEU A 236 10.59 -14.58 -19.61
CA LEU A 236 11.60 -14.67 -20.67
C LEU A 236 11.06 -14.15 -22.02
N CYS A 237 9.82 -14.48 -22.38
CA CYS A 237 9.18 -13.93 -23.59
C CYS A 237 9.06 -12.40 -23.52
N TYR A 238 8.67 -11.86 -22.37
CA TYR A 238 8.61 -10.41 -22.12
C TYR A 238 9.98 -9.74 -22.34
N LEU A 239 11.04 -10.30 -21.77
CA LEU A 239 12.40 -9.77 -21.97
C LEU A 239 12.83 -9.82 -23.43
N LEU A 240 12.59 -10.93 -24.12
CA LEU A 240 13.02 -11.12 -25.51
C LEU A 240 12.28 -10.22 -26.49
N ASP A 241 10.98 -10.04 -26.33
CA ASP A 241 10.14 -9.32 -27.30
C ASP A 241 10.04 -7.83 -26.98
N ILE A 242 9.88 -7.46 -25.71
CA ILE A 242 9.70 -6.05 -25.33
C ILE A 242 11.06 -5.39 -25.10
N TYR A 243 11.92 -6.00 -24.28
CA TYR A 243 13.21 -5.39 -23.93
C TYR A 243 14.28 -5.54 -25.01
N LEU A 244 14.53 -6.75 -25.49
CA LEU A 244 15.62 -7.02 -26.43
C LEU A 244 15.24 -6.84 -27.90
N GLN A 245 13.96 -6.67 -28.22
CA GLN A 245 13.51 -6.33 -29.58
C GLN A 245 12.99 -4.89 -29.67
N ASP A 246 11.93 -4.52 -28.93
CA ASP A 246 11.29 -3.20 -29.10
C ASP A 246 12.12 -2.06 -28.50
N VAL A 247 12.58 -2.19 -27.25
CA VAL A 247 13.41 -1.15 -26.62
C VAL A 247 14.75 -1.02 -27.35
N VAL A 248 15.43 -2.13 -27.66
CA VAL A 248 16.66 -2.14 -28.47
C VAL A 248 16.46 -1.44 -29.82
N LYS A 249 15.34 -1.68 -30.52
CA LYS A 249 15.01 -0.98 -31.79
C LYS A 249 14.86 0.52 -31.59
N GLY A 250 14.20 0.94 -30.50
CA GLY A 250 14.10 2.34 -30.11
C GLY A 250 15.47 2.98 -29.85
N VAL A 251 16.33 2.31 -29.07
CA VAL A 251 17.68 2.77 -28.76
C VAL A 251 18.55 2.86 -30.03
N ILE A 252 18.52 1.85 -30.91
CA ILE A 252 19.24 1.90 -32.20
C ILE A 252 18.76 3.08 -33.05
N SER A 253 17.45 3.32 -33.11
CA SER A 253 16.88 4.44 -33.88
C SER A 253 17.32 5.79 -33.31
N GLY A 254 17.32 5.92 -31.98
CA GLY A 254 17.86 7.08 -31.28
C GLY A 254 19.33 7.30 -31.61
N LEU A 255 20.18 6.27 -31.43
CA LEU A 255 21.62 6.32 -31.72
C LEU A 255 21.93 6.66 -33.19
N LYS A 256 21.14 6.16 -34.16
CA LYS A 256 21.31 6.51 -35.58
C LYS A 256 20.98 7.97 -35.87
N ALA A 257 19.93 8.52 -35.25
CA ALA A 257 19.59 9.94 -35.37
C ALA A 257 20.75 10.83 -34.89
N LEU A 258 21.48 10.41 -33.83
CA LEU A 258 22.65 11.13 -33.33
C LEU A 258 23.81 11.25 -34.33
N THR A 259 23.89 10.35 -35.32
CA THR A 259 24.98 10.32 -36.31
C THR A 259 24.73 11.16 -37.57
N ILE A 260 23.51 11.68 -37.78
CA ILE A 260 23.13 12.39 -39.03
C ILE A 260 23.28 13.92 -38.91
N ASP A 261 23.20 14.49 -37.70
CA ASP A 261 23.09 15.96 -37.49
C ASP A 261 24.43 16.72 -37.40
N ASN A 262 25.60 16.11 -37.61
CA ASN A 262 26.89 16.69 -37.21
C ASN A 262 27.90 17.09 -38.30
N VAL A 263 27.51 17.21 -39.58
CA VAL A 263 28.45 17.63 -40.64
C VAL A 263 27.93 18.80 -41.48
N GLU A 264 28.07 20.02 -40.96
CA GLU A 264 28.32 21.20 -41.80
C GLU A 264 29.55 21.94 -41.29
N SER A 265 30.71 21.56 -41.81
CA SER A 265 31.98 22.26 -41.65
C SER A 265 31.92 23.61 -42.38
N ARG A 266 31.49 24.66 -41.67
CA ARG A 266 31.61 26.04 -42.18
C ARG A 266 33.08 26.44 -42.26
N LEU A 267 33.61 26.44 -43.49
CA LEU A 267 34.94 26.95 -43.83
C LEU A 267 35.07 28.42 -43.41
N ILE A 268 36.08 28.72 -42.59
CA ILE A 268 36.42 30.10 -42.22
C ILE A 268 37.17 30.74 -43.42
N PRO A 269 36.68 31.85 -44.01
CA PRO A 269 37.34 32.47 -45.16
C PRO A 269 38.72 33.02 -44.78
N SER A 270 39.73 32.69 -45.58
CA SER A 270 41.09 33.18 -45.42
C SER A 270 41.25 34.60 -45.99
N ARG A 271 41.34 35.64 -45.15
CA ARG A 271 42.01 36.91 -45.51
C ARG A 271 42.29 37.85 -44.32
N ARG A 272 43.54 37.84 -43.84
CA ARG A 272 44.49 38.96 -43.66
C ARG A 272 45.61 38.50 -42.71
N SER A 273 46.85 38.80 -43.09
CA SER A 273 48.07 38.47 -42.36
C SER A 273 48.31 39.48 -41.24
N ASP A 274 47.61 39.27 -40.12
CA ASP A 274 47.93 39.92 -38.85
C ASP A 274 48.53 38.84 -37.92
N PRO A 275 49.72 39.05 -37.34
CA PRO A 275 50.38 38.06 -36.48
C PRO A 275 49.53 37.66 -35.26
N ASP A 276 48.73 38.57 -34.69
CA ASP A 276 47.82 38.25 -33.58
C ASP A 276 46.61 37.44 -34.05
N PHE A 277 46.14 37.71 -35.28
CA PHE A 277 45.08 36.91 -35.93
C PHE A 277 45.56 35.51 -36.30
N THR A 278 46.85 35.34 -36.61
CA THR A 278 47.45 34.03 -36.93
C THR A 278 47.49 33.15 -35.69
N LYS A 279 47.89 33.70 -34.54
CA LYS A 279 47.88 32.97 -33.25
C LYS A 279 46.46 32.62 -32.79
N PHE A 280 45.50 33.52 -33.00
CA PHE A 280 44.08 33.25 -32.75
C PHE A 280 43.54 32.14 -33.68
N ARG A 281 43.87 32.19 -34.97
CA ARG A 281 43.50 31.17 -35.96
C ARG A 281 44.08 29.80 -35.62
N ASP A 282 45.36 29.72 -35.24
CA ASP A 282 46.00 28.46 -34.89
C ASP A 282 45.39 27.83 -33.64
N ASN A 283 45.03 28.65 -32.64
CA ASN A 283 44.30 28.19 -31.46
C ASN A 283 42.87 27.72 -31.78
N ILE A 284 42.16 28.42 -32.67
CA ILE A 284 40.86 27.98 -33.16
C ILE A 284 41.01 26.67 -33.94
N GLN A 285 41.97 26.55 -34.85
CA GLN A 285 42.19 25.34 -35.64
C GLN A 285 42.53 24.15 -34.73
N LYS A 286 43.40 24.34 -33.74
CA LYS A 286 43.72 23.30 -32.75
C LYS A 286 42.50 22.86 -31.95
N THR A 287 41.62 23.80 -31.58
CA THR A 287 40.38 23.50 -30.86
C THR A 287 39.36 22.79 -31.77
N VAL A 288 39.28 23.19 -33.04
CA VAL A 288 38.45 22.53 -34.06
C VAL A 288 38.95 21.10 -34.30
N ASP A 289 40.26 20.89 -34.46
CA ASP A 289 40.86 19.57 -34.69
C ASP A 289 40.63 18.63 -33.48
N GLN A 290 40.80 19.12 -32.26
CA GLN A 290 40.50 18.37 -31.03
C GLN A 290 39.01 18.01 -30.92
N ARG A 291 38.12 18.94 -31.31
CA ARG A 291 36.68 18.69 -31.31
C ARG A 291 36.30 17.66 -32.38
N THR A 292 36.85 17.75 -33.58
CA THR A 292 36.66 16.79 -34.67
C THR A 292 37.14 15.39 -34.27
N GLN A 293 38.30 15.27 -33.61
CA GLN A 293 38.78 13.98 -33.11
C GLN A 293 37.84 13.34 -32.08
N ARG A 294 37.31 14.13 -31.13
CA ARG A 294 36.33 13.63 -30.14
C ARG A 294 35.01 13.22 -30.78
N ILE A 295 34.53 13.98 -31.76
CA ILE A 295 33.31 13.64 -32.52
C ILE A 295 33.52 12.34 -33.27
N ASN A 296 34.65 12.18 -33.98
CA ASN A 296 34.95 10.95 -34.71
C ASN A 296 35.05 9.72 -33.79
N GLN A 297 35.67 9.85 -32.61
CA GLN A 297 35.75 8.78 -31.61
C GLN A 297 34.35 8.42 -31.04
N PHE A 298 33.53 9.43 -30.77
CA PHE A 298 32.16 9.24 -30.32
C PHE A 298 31.31 8.52 -31.39
N GLU A 299 31.39 8.95 -32.65
CA GLU A 299 30.69 8.29 -33.76
C GLU A 299 31.10 6.83 -33.94
N LEU A 300 32.40 6.51 -33.82
CA LEU A 300 32.88 5.13 -33.88
C LEU A 300 32.30 4.29 -32.74
N SER A 301 32.27 4.82 -31.52
CA SER A 301 31.67 4.15 -30.36
C SER A 301 30.17 3.90 -30.55
N VAL A 302 29.43 4.90 -31.04
CA VAL A 302 28.00 4.79 -31.35
C VAL A 302 27.74 3.73 -32.43
N LYS A 303 28.54 3.72 -33.51
CA LYS A 303 28.43 2.73 -34.59
C LYS A 303 28.67 1.30 -34.09
N GLU A 304 29.67 1.12 -33.23
CA GLU A 304 29.96 -0.19 -32.63
C GLU A 304 28.82 -0.65 -31.71
N LYS A 305 28.27 0.24 -30.88
CA LYS A 305 27.13 -0.07 -30.00
C LYS A 305 25.86 -0.41 -30.78
N ILE A 306 25.59 0.31 -31.88
CA ILE A 306 24.49 -0.02 -32.78
C ILE A 306 24.67 -1.45 -33.32
N LYS A 307 25.87 -1.83 -33.74
CA LYS A 307 26.15 -3.18 -34.25
C LYS A 307 25.91 -4.24 -33.18
N GLN A 308 26.43 -4.06 -31.97
CA GLN A 308 26.22 -4.98 -30.84
C GLN A 308 24.74 -5.13 -30.48
N LEU A 309 23.98 -4.03 -30.47
CA LEU A 309 22.53 -4.05 -30.24
C LEU A 309 21.76 -4.76 -31.36
N GLN A 310 22.19 -4.62 -32.63
CA GLN A 310 21.61 -5.36 -33.74
C GLN A 310 21.84 -6.87 -33.60
N GLU A 311 23.04 -7.27 -33.16
CA GLU A 311 23.35 -8.67 -32.84
C GLU A 311 22.49 -9.19 -31.69
N CYS A 312 22.24 -8.37 -30.66
CA CYS A 312 21.31 -8.70 -29.57
C CYS A 312 19.89 -8.95 -30.07
N GLN A 313 19.38 -8.09 -30.95
CA GLN A 313 18.03 -8.23 -31.52
C GLN A 313 17.89 -9.49 -32.38
N ILE A 314 18.92 -9.82 -33.18
CA ILE A 314 18.96 -11.05 -33.98
C ILE A 314 18.92 -12.27 -33.06
N TRP A 315 19.76 -12.27 -32.03
CA TRP A 315 19.81 -13.36 -31.06
C TRP A 315 18.48 -13.51 -30.30
N ALA A 316 17.86 -12.41 -29.87
CA ALA A 316 16.59 -12.45 -29.15
C ALA A 316 15.47 -13.10 -29.99
N LYS A 317 15.41 -12.80 -31.29
CA LYS A 317 14.49 -13.46 -32.23
C LYS A 317 14.76 -14.95 -32.39
N TYR A 318 16.04 -15.34 -32.41
CA TYR A 318 16.41 -16.76 -32.45
C TYR A 318 15.98 -17.47 -31.15
N ALA A 319 16.34 -16.92 -29.99
CA ALA A 319 16.00 -17.44 -28.66
C ALA A 319 14.48 -17.53 -28.45
N ARG A 320 13.70 -16.58 -28.97
CA ARG A 320 12.24 -16.58 -28.91
C ARG A 320 11.59 -17.80 -29.57
N ASN A 321 12.28 -18.38 -30.55
CA ASN A 321 11.85 -19.57 -31.30
C ASN A 321 12.31 -20.89 -30.66
N SER A 322 12.98 -20.87 -29.49
CA SER A 322 13.32 -22.08 -28.76
C SER A 322 12.06 -22.91 -28.45
N SER A 323 12.20 -24.24 -28.46
CA SER A 323 11.10 -25.21 -28.41
C SER A 323 10.18 -25.05 -27.20
N PHE A 324 10.70 -24.57 -26.07
CA PHE A 324 9.96 -24.36 -24.82
C PHE A 324 9.22 -23.02 -24.76
N LEU A 325 9.54 -22.05 -25.63
CA LEU A 325 8.95 -20.69 -25.64
C LEU A 325 8.05 -20.40 -26.84
N ARG A 326 8.24 -21.09 -27.97
CA ARG A 326 7.57 -20.78 -29.26
C ARG A 326 6.05 -20.70 -29.21
N ASN A 327 5.40 -21.36 -28.25
CA ASN A 327 3.95 -21.41 -28.10
C ASN A 327 3.40 -20.56 -26.93
N ILE A 328 4.26 -19.80 -26.26
CA ILE A 328 3.88 -18.96 -25.12
C ILE A 328 3.58 -17.56 -25.63
N SER A 329 2.43 -16.99 -25.30
CA SER A 329 2.09 -15.61 -25.63
C SER A 329 2.90 -14.63 -24.80
N THR A 330 3.36 -13.55 -25.42
CA THR A 330 4.09 -12.49 -24.73
C THR A 330 3.09 -11.62 -23.96
N PRO A 331 3.26 -11.48 -22.64
CA PRO A 331 2.35 -10.68 -21.83
C PRO A 331 2.56 -9.18 -22.10
N HIS A 332 1.49 -8.40 -22.07
CA HIS A 332 1.56 -6.95 -22.28
C HIS A 332 2.17 -6.18 -21.10
N THR A 333 2.20 -6.80 -19.93
CA THR A 333 2.79 -6.27 -18.69
C THR A 333 3.75 -7.29 -18.10
N LEU A 334 4.72 -6.83 -17.31
CA LEU A 334 5.65 -7.73 -16.62
C LEU A 334 4.87 -8.73 -15.76
N PRO A 335 5.07 -10.06 -15.93
CA PRO A 335 4.43 -11.06 -15.10
C PRO A 335 4.78 -10.89 -13.62
N ASN A 336 3.84 -11.27 -12.74
CA ASN A 336 4.09 -11.29 -11.30
C ASN A 336 5.31 -12.16 -10.98
N HIS A 337 6.16 -11.67 -10.07
CA HIS A 337 7.32 -12.41 -9.60
C HIS A 337 6.88 -13.71 -8.93
N SER A 338 7.61 -14.80 -9.21
CA SER A 338 7.42 -16.08 -8.53
C SER A 338 8.70 -16.49 -7.81
N LEU A 339 8.55 -17.17 -6.67
CA LEU A 339 9.66 -17.80 -5.95
C LEU A 339 10.49 -18.75 -6.82
N ARG A 340 9.87 -19.33 -7.86
CA ARG A 340 10.53 -20.24 -8.80
C ARG A 340 11.40 -19.49 -9.81
N LEU A 341 11.04 -18.24 -10.16
CA LEU A 341 11.81 -17.38 -11.03
C LEU A 341 13.15 -17.00 -10.40
N THR A 342 13.12 -16.62 -9.13
CA THR A 342 14.31 -16.17 -8.37
C THR A 342 15.14 -17.35 -7.86
N GLY A 343 14.50 -18.47 -7.49
CA GLY A 343 15.18 -19.64 -6.94
C GLY A 343 15.83 -20.59 -7.96
N SER A 344 15.51 -20.46 -9.26
CA SER A 344 16.11 -21.31 -10.30
C SER A 344 17.44 -20.71 -10.78
N PRO A 345 18.58 -21.45 -10.77
CA PRO A 345 19.89 -20.87 -11.07
C PRO A 345 19.96 -20.08 -12.40
N ALA A 346 19.40 -20.64 -13.48
CA ALA A 346 19.47 -20.01 -14.79
C ALA A 346 18.48 -18.83 -14.94
N TYR A 347 17.27 -18.92 -14.38
CA TYR A 347 16.28 -17.84 -14.43
C TYR A 347 16.64 -16.71 -13.47
N GLY A 348 17.14 -17.05 -12.28
CA GLY A 348 17.53 -16.13 -11.23
C GLY A 348 18.70 -15.24 -11.65
N SER A 349 19.71 -15.77 -12.34
CA SER A 349 20.81 -14.96 -12.88
C SER A 349 20.33 -13.94 -13.93
N ILE A 350 19.40 -14.34 -14.81
CA ILE A 350 18.81 -13.43 -15.81
C ILE A 350 17.96 -12.37 -15.13
N TYR A 351 17.14 -12.77 -14.15
CA TYR A 351 16.31 -11.86 -13.39
C TYR A 351 17.15 -10.85 -12.59
N ALA A 352 18.26 -11.29 -11.99
CA ALA A 352 19.18 -10.42 -11.27
C ALA A 352 19.82 -9.39 -12.21
N CYS A 353 20.35 -9.82 -13.35
CA CYS A 353 20.91 -8.90 -14.35
C CYS A 353 19.86 -7.93 -14.91
N TYR A 354 18.65 -8.40 -15.20
CA TYR A 354 17.53 -7.54 -15.58
C TYR A 354 17.23 -6.51 -14.49
N SER A 355 17.15 -6.94 -13.23
CA SER A 355 16.89 -6.07 -12.08
C SER A 355 18.01 -5.03 -11.87
N SER A 356 19.27 -5.41 -12.10
CA SER A 356 20.43 -4.51 -12.06
C SER A 356 20.45 -3.54 -13.25
N SER A 357 20.01 -3.98 -14.43
CA SER A 357 19.89 -3.15 -15.64
C SER A 357 18.81 -2.05 -15.53
N GLN A 358 17.85 -2.22 -14.61
CA GLN A 358 16.87 -1.19 -14.24
C GLN A 358 17.43 -0.13 -13.28
N GLY A 359 18.68 -0.28 -12.81
CA GLY A 359 19.35 0.61 -11.87
C GLY A 359 18.87 0.42 -10.42
N HIS A 360 19.79 0.01 -9.54
CA HIS A 360 19.78 0.09 -8.07
C HIS A 360 18.54 -0.26 -7.21
N LEU A 361 17.38 -0.62 -7.80
CA LEU A 361 16.12 -0.61 -7.07
C LEU A 361 15.77 -1.90 -6.31
N LEU A 362 16.37 -3.07 -6.61
CA LEU A 362 15.75 -4.37 -6.24
C LEU A 362 16.51 -5.23 -5.21
N GLU A 363 17.75 -4.91 -4.82
CA GLU A 363 18.55 -5.78 -3.92
C GLU A 363 18.10 -5.74 -2.46
N ASN A 364 17.69 -4.58 -1.94
CA ASN A 364 17.08 -4.47 -0.60
C ASN A 364 15.63 -5.01 -0.58
N LEU A 365 14.97 -4.89 -1.73
CA LEU A 365 13.62 -5.36 -2.02
C LEU A 365 13.52 -6.90 -1.89
N GLN A 366 14.55 -7.62 -2.32
CA GLN A 366 14.58 -9.10 -2.31
C GLN A 366 14.77 -9.70 -0.89
N GLN A 367 15.59 -9.08 -0.04
CA GLN A 367 15.78 -9.50 1.37
C GLN A 367 14.54 -9.20 2.23
N GLN A 368 13.83 -8.11 1.95
CA GLN A 368 12.58 -7.77 2.65
C GLN A 368 11.39 -8.59 2.13
N ILE A 369 11.21 -8.77 0.81
CA ILE A 369 10.16 -9.64 0.25
C ILE A 369 10.30 -11.09 0.76
N LEU A 370 11.51 -11.66 0.82
CA LEU A 370 11.73 -13.00 1.41
C LEU A 370 11.36 -13.07 2.91
N SER A 371 11.40 -11.93 3.61
CA SER A 371 10.95 -11.82 5.00
C SER A 371 9.42 -11.70 5.11
N PHE A 372 8.77 -11.13 4.09
CA PHE A 372 7.32 -10.97 4.00
C PHE A 372 6.60 -12.21 3.41
N GLU A 373 7.20 -12.97 2.49
CA GLU A 373 6.65 -14.22 1.96
C GLU A 373 6.56 -15.33 3.03
N ASN A 374 7.32 -15.20 4.13
CA ASN A 374 7.21 -16.05 5.31
C ASN A 374 6.05 -15.65 6.26
N LEU A 375 5.23 -14.64 5.92
CA LEU A 375 4.10 -14.18 6.72
C LEU A 375 2.79 -14.96 6.52
N ALA A 376 2.67 -15.82 5.51
CA ALA A 376 1.47 -16.64 5.29
C ALA A 376 1.81 -18.12 5.01
N PRO A 377 1.08 -19.13 5.52
CA PRO A 377 0.20 -19.21 6.68
C PRO A 377 0.82 -20.19 7.69
N LYS A 378 1.75 -19.72 8.54
CA LYS A 378 2.27 -20.57 9.63
C LYS A 378 1.92 -20.11 11.03
N ASN A 379 1.43 -18.88 11.23
CA ASN A 379 1.05 -18.41 12.56
C ASN A 379 -0.24 -17.58 12.52
N ILE A 380 -1.15 -17.88 13.45
CA ILE A 380 -2.32 -17.06 13.78
C ILE A 380 -1.79 -15.72 14.27
N LYS A 381 -1.84 -14.69 13.42
CA LYS A 381 -1.48 -13.34 13.82
C LYS A 381 -2.71 -12.54 14.20
N PRO A 382 -2.58 -11.61 15.15
CA PRO A 382 -3.65 -10.69 15.42
C PRO A 382 -3.78 -9.68 14.28
N VAL A 383 -4.89 -9.73 13.53
CA VAL A 383 -5.16 -8.82 12.40
C VAL A 383 -5.13 -7.36 12.85
N TRP A 384 -5.47 -7.11 14.12
CA TRP A 384 -5.43 -5.77 14.71
C TRP A 384 -4.04 -5.16 14.75
N GLU A 385 -2.97 -5.95 14.93
CA GLU A 385 -1.58 -5.46 14.98
C GLU A 385 -1.12 -5.03 13.58
N ILE A 386 -1.46 -5.83 12.56
CA ILE A 386 -1.20 -5.49 11.15
C ILE A 386 -1.92 -4.19 10.77
N TYR A 387 -3.18 -4.05 11.21
CA TYR A 387 -3.97 -2.86 10.98
C TYR A 387 -3.38 -1.60 11.61
N GLU A 388 -2.92 -1.70 12.85
CA GLU A 388 -2.29 -0.61 13.58
C GLU A 388 -1.01 -0.13 12.89
N ILE A 389 -0.13 -1.07 12.51
CA ILE A 389 1.09 -0.82 11.72
C ILE A 389 0.75 -0.15 10.38
N TRP A 390 -0.25 -0.67 9.66
CA TRP A 390 -0.68 -0.09 8.39
C TRP A 390 -1.18 1.35 8.56
N CYS A 391 -1.95 1.65 9.61
CA CYS A 391 -2.42 3.01 9.88
C CYS A 391 -1.25 3.98 10.09
N PHE A 392 -0.27 3.57 10.90
CA PHE A 392 0.92 4.37 11.17
C PHE A 392 1.71 4.68 9.90
N VAL A 393 2.01 3.64 9.12
CA VAL A 393 2.73 3.76 7.85
C VAL A 393 1.94 4.59 6.82
N SER A 394 0.62 4.42 6.76
CA SER A 394 -0.25 5.16 5.83
C SER A 394 -0.28 6.64 6.14
N ILE A 395 -0.39 7.01 7.42
CA ILE A 395 -0.36 8.42 7.84
C ILE A 395 1.03 9.03 7.59
N TYR A 396 2.10 8.31 7.92
CA TYR A 396 3.46 8.75 7.62
C TYR A 396 3.63 9.04 6.12
N SER A 397 3.24 8.08 5.29
CA SER A 397 3.28 8.20 3.83
C SER A 397 2.40 9.34 3.30
N ALA A 398 1.25 9.58 3.93
CA ALA A 398 0.37 10.69 3.56
C ALA A 398 1.04 12.06 3.75
N PHE A 399 1.86 12.24 4.79
CA PHE A 399 2.66 13.47 4.95
C PHE A 399 3.71 13.62 3.84
N VAL A 400 4.39 12.53 3.47
CA VAL A 400 5.37 12.55 2.38
C VAL A 400 4.68 12.85 1.04
N LEU A 401 3.64 12.11 0.69
CA LEU A 401 2.99 12.16 -0.63
C LEU A 401 2.07 13.37 -0.80
N TYR A 402 1.24 13.68 0.19
CA TYR A 402 0.19 14.70 0.06
C TYR A 402 0.55 16.03 0.69
N ALA A 403 1.49 16.04 1.63
CA ALA A 403 2.06 17.28 2.15
C ALA A 403 3.44 17.58 1.57
N GLY A 404 4.00 16.73 0.68
CA GLY A 404 5.28 16.96 0.01
C GLY A 404 6.44 17.12 0.99
N MET A 405 6.43 16.37 2.10
CA MET A 405 7.44 16.46 3.14
C MET A 405 8.64 15.55 2.84
N SER A 406 9.83 15.99 3.24
CA SER A 406 11.07 15.24 3.09
C SER A 406 11.44 14.49 4.36
N GLU A 407 11.96 13.28 4.18
CA GLU A 407 12.46 12.37 5.22
C GLU A 407 13.98 12.55 5.41
N PRO A 408 14.51 12.44 6.64
CA PRO A 408 15.95 12.34 6.89
C PRO A 408 16.50 10.99 6.40
N SER A 409 17.83 10.87 6.32
CA SER A 409 18.50 9.63 5.87
C SER A 409 18.26 8.39 6.73
N GLU A 410 17.76 8.54 7.96
CA GLU A 410 17.30 7.44 8.81
C GLU A 410 15.83 7.70 9.18
N GLY A 411 14.95 7.33 8.28
CA GLY A 411 13.52 7.53 8.33
C GLY A 411 12.75 6.39 8.99
N LEU A 412 11.42 6.36 8.82
CA LEU A 412 10.58 5.27 9.33
C LEU A 412 10.95 3.95 8.66
N PHE A 413 11.11 3.98 7.35
CA PHE A 413 11.18 2.77 6.54
C PHE A 413 12.50 2.02 6.68
N GLU A 414 13.62 2.72 6.93
CA GLU A 414 14.92 2.11 7.26
C GLU A 414 14.91 1.41 8.61
N ASN A 415 13.93 1.76 9.45
CA ASN A 415 13.80 1.26 10.80
C ASN A 415 12.72 0.19 10.95
N LEU A 416 11.98 -0.14 9.88
CA LEU A 416 11.08 -1.28 9.84
C LEU A 416 11.91 -2.57 9.77
N THR A 417 11.74 -3.43 10.77
CA THR A 417 12.41 -4.74 10.80
C THR A 417 11.38 -5.84 10.74
N VAL A 418 11.75 -6.99 10.18
CA VAL A 418 10.94 -8.20 10.26
C VAL A 418 11.71 -9.21 11.11
N SER A 419 11.18 -9.55 12.28
CA SER A 419 11.76 -10.57 13.14
C SER A 419 10.73 -11.66 13.43
N MET A 420 11.13 -12.94 13.35
CA MET A 420 10.23 -14.10 13.49
C MET A 420 8.96 -14.04 12.62
N GLY A 421 9.06 -13.41 11.45
CA GLY A 421 7.91 -13.16 10.60
C GLY A 421 6.89 -12.24 11.26
N THR A 422 7.31 -11.18 11.99
CA THR A 422 6.47 -10.06 12.43
C THR A 422 7.15 -8.75 12.07
N ILE A 423 6.37 -7.82 11.51
CA ILE A 423 6.84 -6.46 11.25
C ILE A 423 6.97 -5.77 12.61
N GLN A 424 8.16 -5.30 12.93
CA GLN A 424 8.48 -4.56 14.14
C GLN A 424 8.83 -3.14 13.76
N ILE A 425 8.04 -2.21 14.27
CA ILE A 425 8.34 -0.78 14.26
C ILE A 425 8.96 -0.42 15.60
N PRO A 426 10.05 0.35 15.65
CA PRO A 426 10.58 0.87 16.90
C PRO A 426 9.54 1.69 17.64
N LYS A 427 9.17 1.21 18.83
CA LYS A 427 8.21 1.86 19.73
C LYS A 427 8.86 3.05 20.41
N ASN A 428 8.06 4.09 20.67
CA ASN A 428 8.49 5.34 21.32
C ASN A 428 9.70 6.01 20.63
N ARG A 429 9.92 5.74 19.34
CA ARG A 429 10.96 6.38 18.52
C ARG A 429 10.34 7.46 17.64
N PRO A 430 10.85 8.71 17.67
CA PRO A 430 10.33 9.77 16.83
C PRO A 430 10.86 9.67 15.40
N PHE A 431 9.96 9.70 14.43
CA PHE A 431 10.25 9.77 13.00
C PHE A 431 9.90 11.17 12.49
N ARG A 432 10.91 11.89 12.01
CA ARG A 432 10.79 13.33 11.72
C ARG A 432 10.69 13.56 10.22
N LEU A 433 9.74 14.38 9.81
CA LEU A 433 9.56 14.88 8.47
C LEU A 433 9.73 16.40 8.49
N SER A 434 10.25 16.97 7.41
CA SER A 434 10.37 18.42 7.29
C SER A 434 10.05 18.94 5.90
N LYS A 435 9.54 20.17 5.84
CA LYS A 435 9.29 20.90 4.59
C LYS A 435 9.62 22.37 4.80
N GLU A 436 10.31 22.97 3.84
CA GLU A 436 10.44 24.41 3.76
C GLU A 436 9.21 24.98 3.04
N LEU A 437 8.50 25.88 3.70
CA LEU A 437 7.39 26.60 3.10
C LEU A 437 7.94 27.73 2.21
N SER A 438 7.14 28.18 1.25
CA SER A 438 7.53 29.26 0.32
C SER A 438 7.88 30.60 1.00
N ASP A 439 7.40 30.83 2.23
CA ASP A 439 7.77 31.97 3.07
C ASP A 439 9.03 31.74 3.93
N ARG A 440 9.79 30.66 3.64
CA ARG A 440 11.00 30.21 4.35
C ARG A 440 10.77 29.73 5.79
N ARG A 441 9.52 29.61 6.26
CA ARG A 441 9.25 28.92 7.52
C ARG A 441 9.47 27.42 7.34
N GLN A 442 10.04 26.79 8.36
CA GLN A 442 10.22 25.33 8.36
C GLN A 442 9.04 24.67 9.09
N LEU A 443 8.32 23.82 8.38
CA LEU A 443 7.31 22.91 8.93
C LEU A 443 8.02 21.60 9.31
N LYS A 444 7.89 21.19 10.57
CA LYS A 444 8.39 19.90 11.08
C LYS A 444 7.22 19.09 11.61
N VAL A 445 7.16 17.82 11.20
CA VAL A 445 6.19 16.85 11.69
C VAL A 445 6.96 15.69 12.31
N THR A 446 6.65 15.32 13.54
CA THR A 446 7.24 14.16 14.21
C THR A 446 6.15 13.16 14.47
N LEU A 447 6.31 11.93 13.97
CA LEU A 447 5.40 10.82 14.21
C LEU A 447 6.08 9.80 15.14
N THR A 448 5.39 9.35 16.18
CA THR A 448 5.91 8.36 17.13
C THR A 448 4.92 7.23 17.26
N TYR A 449 5.37 5.99 16.99
CA TYR A 449 4.58 4.77 17.15
C TYR A 449 4.60 4.28 18.60
N GLU A 450 3.44 3.95 19.17
CA GLU A 450 3.25 3.61 20.59
C GLU A 450 4.00 4.59 21.52
N SER A 451 3.70 5.88 21.40
CA SER A 451 4.40 6.93 22.15
C SER A 451 4.08 6.84 23.64
N GLU A 452 5.10 6.81 24.49
CA GLU A 452 4.91 6.81 25.94
C GLU A 452 4.65 8.25 26.42
N GLN A 453 3.44 8.52 26.90
CA GLN A 453 3.03 9.83 27.40
C GLN A 453 2.54 9.69 28.84
N TYR A 454 2.83 10.67 29.69
CA TYR A 454 2.34 10.70 31.05
C TYR A 454 1.31 11.81 31.18
N ASN A 455 0.14 11.49 31.72
CA ASN A 455 -0.88 12.49 32.01
C ASN A 455 -0.49 13.33 33.25
N LEU A 456 -1.33 14.31 33.60
CA LEU A 456 -1.12 15.18 34.76
C LEU A 456 -1.08 14.43 36.11
N TYR A 457 -1.57 13.18 36.15
CA TYR A 457 -1.57 12.31 37.33
C TYR A 457 -0.37 11.35 37.37
N GLY A 458 0.54 11.43 36.39
CA GLY A 458 1.68 10.52 36.28
C GLY A 458 1.32 9.13 35.73
N GLU A 459 0.11 8.94 35.21
CA GLU A 459 -0.27 7.67 34.59
C GLU A 459 0.22 7.59 33.16
N LEU A 460 0.80 6.43 32.82
CA LEU A 460 1.26 6.13 31.47
C LEU A 460 0.07 5.92 30.52
N ARG A 461 0.10 6.63 29.40
CA ARG A 461 -0.78 6.53 28.25
C ARG A 461 0.04 6.27 27.01
N LYS A 462 -0.47 5.43 26.12
CA LYS A 462 0.22 4.99 24.91
C LYS A 462 -0.72 5.08 23.71
N PRO A 463 -0.93 6.28 23.13
CA PRO A 463 -1.58 6.35 21.82
C PRO A 463 -0.74 5.56 20.81
N ASP A 464 -1.40 4.82 19.92
CA ASP A 464 -0.73 4.01 18.90
C ASP A 464 0.10 4.91 17.96
N ILE A 465 -0.36 6.14 17.70
CA ILE A 465 0.32 7.14 16.89
C ILE A 465 0.23 8.50 17.59
N LEU A 466 1.38 9.12 17.89
CA LEU A 466 1.44 10.52 18.30
C LEU A 466 2.06 11.34 17.16
N ILE A 467 1.44 12.47 16.82
CA ILE A 467 1.92 13.40 15.81
C ILE A 467 2.14 14.77 16.44
N GLU A 468 3.36 15.29 16.34
CA GLU A 468 3.74 16.60 16.82
C GLU A 468 4.11 17.49 15.64
N ILE A 469 3.43 18.63 15.49
CA ILE A 469 3.62 19.55 14.39
C ILE A 469 4.18 20.86 14.94
N ALA A 470 5.39 21.21 14.49
CA ALA A 470 6.08 22.42 14.89
C ALA A 470 6.33 23.31 13.66
N ILE A 471 5.91 24.57 13.78
CA ILE A 471 6.21 25.64 12.82
C ILE A 471 7.04 26.68 13.57
N LYS A 472 8.15 27.12 13.01
CA LYS A 472 9.02 28.11 13.66
C LYS A 472 8.20 29.34 14.06
N GLY A 473 8.15 29.62 15.37
CA GLY A 473 7.42 30.77 15.94
C GLY A 473 6.00 30.47 16.42
N SER A 474 5.49 29.26 16.22
CA SER A 474 4.18 28.81 16.73
C SER A 474 4.35 27.73 17.82
N PRO A 475 3.40 27.60 18.76
CA PRO A 475 3.36 26.46 19.68
C PRO A 475 3.30 25.13 18.91
N THR A 476 3.94 24.09 19.44
CA THR A 476 3.85 22.74 18.89
C THR A 476 2.46 22.18 19.13
N ALA A 477 1.73 21.86 18.07
CA ALA A 477 0.46 21.15 18.18
C ALA A 477 0.70 19.65 18.27
N LYS A 478 -0.07 18.97 19.12
CA LYS A 478 0.00 17.52 19.32
C LYS A 478 -1.33 16.86 18.99
N PHE A 479 -1.27 15.76 18.24
CA PHE A 479 -2.43 14.99 17.82
C PHE A 479 -2.21 13.51 18.11
N GLY A 480 -3.26 12.82 18.56
CA GLY A 480 -3.20 11.40 18.87
C GLY A 480 -4.10 10.57 17.95
N PHE A 481 -3.62 9.42 17.50
CA PHE A 481 -4.46 8.41 16.87
C PHE A 481 -4.27 7.07 17.56
N ASP A 482 -5.38 6.33 17.63
CA ASP A 482 -5.43 5.00 18.24
C ASP A 482 -6.17 4.08 17.26
N ALA A 483 -5.44 3.12 16.69
CA ALA A 483 -5.95 2.26 15.64
C ALA A 483 -6.62 1.03 16.24
N LYS A 484 -7.86 0.80 15.85
CA LYS A 484 -8.71 -0.25 16.38
C LYS A 484 -9.39 -0.99 15.24
N TYR A 485 -8.95 -2.22 15.03
CA TYR A 485 -9.63 -3.14 14.13
C TYR A 485 -11.00 -3.52 14.73
N ARG A 486 -12.08 -3.11 14.06
CA ARG A 486 -13.44 -3.08 14.62
C ARG A 486 -14.50 -3.41 13.60
N ASN A 487 -15.58 -4.02 14.06
CA ASN A 487 -16.84 -4.18 13.35
C ASN A 487 -17.94 -3.67 14.29
N TYR A 488 -18.22 -2.37 14.26
CA TYR A 488 -19.19 -1.74 15.17
C TYR A 488 -20.61 -2.18 14.87
N GLN A 489 -20.90 -2.61 13.65
CA GLN A 489 -22.18 -3.23 13.31
C GLN A 489 -22.45 -4.48 14.18
N ASN A 490 -21.44 -5.34 14.38
CA ASN A 490 -21.54 -6.54 15.21
C ASN A 490 -21.27 -6.28 16.69
N GLN A 491 -20.39 -5.32 17.02
CA GLN A 491 -19.96 -5.04 18.39
C GLN A 491 -20.88 -4.06 19.12
N GLY A 492 -21.70 -3.30 18.39
CA GLY A 492 -22.73 -2.41 18.91
C GLY A 492 -22.23 -1.09 19.48
N TYR A 493 -23.20 -0.25 19.86
CA TYR A 493 -23.01 1.12 20.35
C TYR A 493 -22.04 1.22 21.53
N ALA A 494 -22.14 0.32 22.51
CA ALA A 494 -21.30 0.36 23.71
C ALA A 494 -19.80 0.28 23.38
N ARG A 495 -19.42 -0.48 22.35
CA ARG A 495 -18.03 -0.55 21.89
C ARG A 495 -17.59 0.75 21.22
N PHE A 496 -18.43 1.32 20.37
CA PHE A 496 -18.16 2.59 19.70
C PHE A 496 -18.03 3.75 20.70
N GLN A 497 -18.95 3.84 21.67
CA GLN A 497 -18.89 4.81 22.76
C GLN A 497 -17.60 4.69 23.55
N LYS A 498 -17.20 3.46 23.92
CA LYS A 498 -15.95 3.24 24.64
C LYS A 498 -14.74 3.75 23.86
N ASP A 499 -14.67 3.45 22.56
CA ASP A 499 -13.52 3.87 21.75
C ASP A 499 -13.53 5.41 21.56
N VAL A 500 -14.67 6.05 21.29
CA VAL A 500 -14.71 7.52 21.06
C VAL A 500 -14.64 8.33 22.34
N ILE A 501 -15.45 8.01 23.34
CA ILE A 501 -15.60 8.81 24.57
C ILE A 501 -14.54 8.44 25.59
N ASP A 502 -14.41 7.16 25.94
CA ASP A 502 -13.50 6.77 27.02
C ASP A 502 -12.04 6.85 26.56
N ILE A 503 -11.75 6.48 25.30
CA ILE A 503 -10.38 6.44 24.76
C ILE A 503 -9.99 7.77 24.09
N ALA A 504 -10.60 8.14 22.96
CA ALA A 504 -10.16 9.31 22.21
C ALA A 504 -10.37 10.63 22.98
N LYS A 505 -11.57 10.87 23.52
CA LYS A 505 -11.88 12.08 24.31
C LYS A 505 -11.16 12.05 25.67
N SER A 506 -11.59 11.20 26.59
CA SER A 506 -11.16 11.32 27.98
C SER A 506 -9.70 10.91 28.18
N ARG A 507 -9.32 9.71 27.74
CA ARG A 507 -7.96 9.18 27.99
C ARG A 507 -6.85 9.90 27.23
N TYR A 508 -7.11 10.41 26.02
CA TYR A 508 -6.06 11.03 25.21
C TYR A 508 -6.25 12.54 25.05
N GLN A 509 -7.38 13.01 24.52
CA GLN A 509 -7.56 14.44 24.27
C GLN A 509 -7.53 15.26 25.58
N GLU A 510 -8.33 14.89 26.58
CA GLU A 510 -8.46 15.65 27.83
C GLU A 510 -7.27 15.44 28.79
N GLU A 511 -6.83 14.20 28.98
CA GLU A 511 -5.76 13.83 29.92
C GLU A 511 -4.35 14.21 29.43
N LEU A 512 -4.07 14.09 28.12
CA LEU A 512 -2.78 14.45 27.53
C LEU A 512 -2.75 15.85 26.92
N LYS A 513 -3.87 16.59 26.99
CA LYS A 513 -4.03 17.94 26.43
C LYS A 513 -3.65 18.01 24.95
N LEU A 514 -4.09 17.02 24.18
CA LEU A 514 -3.89 16.99 22.74
C LEU A 514 -4.86 17.95 22.05
N GLN A 515 -4.42 18.55 20.94
CA GLN A 515 -5.25 19.43 20.12
C GLN A 515 -6.44 18.67 19.53
N ALA A 516 -6.20 17.45 19.05
CA ALA A 516 -7.26 16.51 18.69
C ALA A 516 -6.81 15.05 18.83
N CYS A 517 -7.77 14.14 19.01
CA CYS A 517 -7.51 12.70 19.06
C CYS A 517 -8.59 11.86 18.37
N PHE A 518 -8.20 10.90 17.54
CA PHE A 518 -9.15 10.08 16.79
C PHE A 518 -8.86 8.59 16.91
N ILE A 519 -9.93 7.80 16.90
CA ILE A 519 -9.84 6.37 16.64
C ILE A 519 -9.74 6.15 15.14
N LEU A 520 -8.80 5.32 14.68
CA LEU A 520 -8.78 4.83 13.29
C LEU A 520 -9.39 3.43 13.28
N HIS A 521 -10.40 3.17 12.43
CA HIS A 521 -11.04 1.84 12.40
C HIS A 521 -11.42 1.36 11.00
N THR A 522 -11.70 0.06 10.91
CA THR A 522 -12.00 -0.63 9.64
C THR A 522 -13.48 -0.63 9.25
N ASP A 523 -14.40 -0.22 10.12
CA ASP A 523 -15.84 -0.23 9.81
C ASP A 523 -16.30 1.05 9.08
N GLY A 524 -16.37 1.00 7.75
CA GLY A 524 -16.75 2.12 6.89
C GLY A 524 -18.14 2.72 7.12
N ASN A 525 -19.03 2.03 7.84
CA ASN A 525 -20.37 2.56 8.11
C ASN A 525 -20.39 3.62 9.22
N TYR A 526 -19.33 3.71 10.02
CA TYR A 526 -19.26 4.51 11.24
C TYR A 526 -18.15 5.57 11.19
N ASP A 527 -18.08 6.34 10.11
CA ASP A 527 -17.13 7.45 9.95
C ASP A 527 -17.62 8.71 10.68
N TYR A 528 -16.96 9.10 11.78
CA TYR A 528 -17.30 10.22 12.67
C TYR A 528 -16.08 11.12 12.90
N TRP A 529 -16.16 12.36 12.43
CA TRP A 529 -15.07 13.33 12.46
C TRP A 529 -15.20 14.35 13.60
N GLY A 530 -16.23 14.27 14.44
CA GLY A 530 -16.54 15.31 15.43
C GLY A 530 -17.23 16.53 14.81
N GLU A 531 -17.90 16.31 13.67
CA GLU A 531 -18.61 17.30 12.85
C GLU A 531 -19.99 17.68 13.39
N VAL A 532 -20.55 16.81 14.23
CA VAL A 532 -21.81 16.98 14.97
C VAL A 532 -21.65 16.41 16.37
N PRO A 533 -22.56 16.68 17.32
CA PRO A 533 -22.49 16.08 18.64
C PRO A 533 -22.52 14.55 18.59
N PHE A 534 -21.74 13.90 19.45
CA PHE A 534 -21.63 12.44 19.49
C PHE A 534 -23.00 11.76 19.66
N SER A 535 -23.86 12.33 20.50
CA SER A 535 -25.22 11.82 20.74
C SER A 535 -26.08 11.82 19.47
N ARG A 536 -25.92 12.84 18.62
CA ARG A 536 -26.61 12.95 17.33
C ARG A 536 -26.12 11.87 16.37
N PHE A 537 -24.80 11.76 16.17
CA PHE A 537 -24.22 10.72 15.31
C PHE A 537 -24.64 9.32 15.76
N ALA A 538 -24.57 9.06 17.07
CA ALA A 538 -24.94 7.77 17.65
C ALA A 538 -26.41 7.41 17.38
N LYS A 539 -27.32 8.37 17.52
CA LYS A 539 -28.76 8.18 17.25
C LYS A 539 -29.05 7.88 15.78
N GLU A 540 -28.30 8.50 14.87
CA GLU A 540 -28.46 8.28 13.43
C GLU A 540 -27.94 6.90 12.99
N LYS A 541 -26.81 6.44 13.57
CA LYS A 541 -26.12 5.21 13.14
C LYS A 541 -26.55 3.95 13.90
N PHE A 542 -26.93 4.06 15.16
CA PHE A 542 -27.33 2.91 15.98
C PHE A 542 -28.86 2.94 16.20
N ARG A 543 -29.57 1.98 15.58
CA ARG A 543 -31.02 1.83 15.74
C ARG A 543 -31.36 1.40 17.17
N GLY A 544 -32.11 2.23 17.89
CA GLY A 544 -32.49 2.01 19.29
C GLY A 544 -31.96 3.15 20.14
N GLY A 545 -32.84 4.09 20.51
CA GLY A 545 -32.47 5.33 21.19
C GLY A 545 -31.75 5.08 22.51
N HIS A 546 -30.41 5.06 22.48
CA HIS A 546 -29.57 5.03 23.66
C HIS A 546 -29.35 6.48 24.14
N ASN A 547 -30.38 7.03 24.79
CA ASN A 547 -30.42 8.38 25.38
C ASN A 547 -29.61 8.50 26.70
N GLN A 548 -28.43 7.89 26.80
CA GLN A 548 -27.70 7.84 28.09
C GLN A 548 -26.50 8.79 28.18
N ASN A 549 -25.96 9.28 27.07
CA ASN A 549 -24.88 10.28 27.10
C ASN A 549 -25.38 11.66 26.64
N ASN A 550 -25.40 12.62 27.56
CA ASN A 550 -25.73 14.04 27.33
C ASN A 550 -24.63 14.82 26.58
N ASN A 551 -23.75 14.14 25.83
CA ASN A 551 -22.67 14.81 25.10
C ASN A 551 -23.23 15.41 23.80
N ASN A 552 -24.09 16.42 23.99
CA ASN A 552 -24.76 17.21 22.95
C ASN A 552 -23.90 18.39 22.48
N ASP A 553 -22.68 18.50 23.02
CA ASP A 553 -21.76 19.57 22.72
C ASP A 553 -21.14 19.36 21.33
N TYR A 554 -20.98 20.47 20.63
CA TYR A 554 -20.19 20.57 19.42
C TYR A 554 -18.72 20.66 19.80
N VAL A 555 -17.89 19.82 19.18
CA VAL A 555 -16.53 19.52 19.66
C VAL A 555 -15.43 20.06 18.75
N GLY A 556 -15.78 20.70 17.65
CA GLY A 556 -14.83 21.34 16.73
C GLY A 556 -13.79 20.38 16.17
N HIS A 557 -14.17 19.15 15.85
CA HIS A 557 -13.22 18.11 15.41
C HIS A 557 -12.06 17.86 16.40
N GLN A 558 -12.28 18.00 17.70
CA GLN A 558 -11.28 17.65 18.72
C GLN A 558 -11.18 16.15 18.97
N TYR A 559 -12.24 15.38 18.70
CA TYR A 559 -12.19 13.94 18.76
C TYR A 559 -13.23 13.25 17.89
N GLY A 560 -12.98 11.98 17.55
CA GLY A 560 -13.87 11.18 16.72
C GLY A 560 -13.38 9.75 16.48
N ALA A 561 -13.99 9.09 15.50
CA ALA A 561 -13.63 7.77 14.99
C ALA A 561 -13.69 7.79 13.47
N ILE A 562 -12.52 7.76 12.83
CA ILE A 562 -12.35 7.88 11.39
C ILE A 562 -12.25 6.49 10.78
N ALA A 563 -13.08 6.22 9.77
CA ALA A 563 -13.01 5.00 9.01
C ALA A 563 -11.81 5.05 8.04
N LEU A 564 -10.80 4.23 8.30
CA LEU A 564 -9.60 4.11 7.49
C LEU A 564 -9.30 2.63 7.25
N PHE A 565 -9.43 2.18 6.01
CA PHE A 565 -9.13 0.81 5.59
C PHE A 565 -8.71 0.79 4.13
N PRO A 566 -7.95 -0.23 3.68
CA PRO A 566 -7.65 -0.45 2.27
C PRO A 566 -8.96 -0.75 1.52
N ASP A 567 -9.56 0.23 0.84
CA ASP A 567 -10.74 -0.03 0.00
C ASP A 567 -10.30 -0.76 -1.29
N ALA A 568 -11.21 -1.50 -1.92
CA ALA A 568 -11.00 -2.09 -3.24
C ALA A 568 -10.68 -0.99 -4.29
N ASP A 569 -11.25 0.21 -4.09
CA ASP A 569 -10.88 1.44 -4.77
C ASP A 569 -9.80 2.21 -3.96
N PRO A 570 -8.53 2.20 -4.39
CA PRO A 570 -7.44 2.88 -3.69
C PRO A 570 -7.68 4.39 -3.52
N GLU A 571 -8.51 5.00 -4.37
CA GLU A 571 -8.77 6.43 -4.30
C GLU A 571 -9.46 6.81 -2.99
N LYS A 572 -10.38 6.00 -2.47
CA LYS A 572 -11.13 6.30 -1.25
C LYS A 572 -10.24 6.36 0.00
N ALA A 573 -9.32 5.40 0.15
CA ALA A 573 -8.36 5.41 1.26
C ALA A 573 -7.46 6.66 1.18
N ASN A 574 -7.00 7.00 -0.03
CA ASN A 574 -6.22 8.20 -0.28
C ASN A 574 -6.99 9.49 -0.01
N GLN A 575 -8.28 9.53 -0.32
CA GLN A 575 -9.15 10.66 0.01
C GLN A 575 -9.24 10.84 1.53
N GLN A 576 -9.44 9.77 2.30
CA GLN A 576 -9.48 9.86 3.77
C GLN A 576 -8.15 10.35 4.36
N LEU A 577 -7.01 9.84 3.87
CA LEU A 577 -5.70 10.33 4.28
C LEU A 577 -5.53 11.83 3.98
N LYS A 578 -5.95 12.30 2.78
CA LYS A 578 -5.95 13.73 2.45
C LYS A 578 -6.83 14.55 3.40
N LYS A 579 -7.99 14.03 3.81
CA LYS A 579 -8.85 14.69 4.82
C LYS A 579 -8.13 14.82 6.16
N ILE A 580 -7.48 13.76 6.63
CA ILE A 580 -6.69 13.79 7.88
C ILE A 580 -5.60 14.87 7.77
N ILE A 581 -4.81 14.88 6.70
CA ILE A 581 -3.75 15.87 6.51
C ILE A 581 -4.30 17.31 6.52
N ARG A 582 -5.42 17.58 5.85
CA ARG A 582 -6.08 18.89 5.87
C ARG A 582 -6.63 19.26 7.25
N LEU A 583 -7.22 18.31 7.96
CA LEU A 583 -7.72 18.54 9.31
C LEU A 583 -6.58 18.95 10.25
N LEU A 584 -5.45 18.25 10.20
CA LEU A 584 -4.29 18.54 11.04
C LEU A 584 -3.61 19.87 10.66
N LEU A 585 -3.36 20.08 9.37
CA LEU A 585 -2.55 21.21 8.90
C LEU A 585 -3.34 22.48 8.60
N GLN A 586 -4.55 22.40 8.05
CA GLN A 586 -5.31 23.59 7.63
C GLN A 586 -6.41 23.97 8.63
N TYR A 587 -7.06 23.00 9.27
CA TYR A 587 -8.13 23.29 10.24
C TYR A 587 -7.55 23.65 11.61
N HIS A 588 -6.80 22.73 12.23
CA HIS A 588 -6.27 22.94 13.58
C HIS A 588 -5.10 23.95 13.64
N LEU A 589 -4.37 24.14 12.54
CA LEU A 589 -3.27 25.11 12.43
C LEU A 589 -3.61 26.29 11.50
N HIS A 590 -4.90 26.67 11.45
CA HIS A 590 -5.41 27.67 10.51
C HIS A 590 -4.63 28.99 10.55
N GLU A 591 -4.28 29.51 11.72
CA GLU A 591 -3.52 30.77 11.85
C GLU A 591 -2.19 30.75 11.08
N SER A 592 -1.57 29.57 10.96
CA SER A 592 -0.24 29.42 10.36
C SER A 592 -0.26 28.94 8.92
N LEU A 593 -1.27 28.16 8.52
CA LEU A 593 -1.26 27.37 7.28
C LEU A 593 -2.53 27.47 6.42
N ILE A 594 -3.54 28.25 6.81
CA ILE A 594 -4.82 28.32 6.08
C ILE A 594 -4.67 28.80 4.63
N SER A 595 -3.71 29.69 4.36
CA SER A 595 -3.38 30.22 3.03
C SER A 595 -2.29 29.43 2.31
N THR A 596 -1.82 28.33 2.90
CA THR A 596 -0.77 27.49 2.32
C THR A 596 -1.39 26.27 1.66
N CYS A 597 -1.05 26.04 0.39
CA CYS A 597 -1.39 24.79 -0.27
C CYS A 597 -0.61 23.65 0.38
N ILE A 598 -1.32 22.69 0.98
CA ILE A 598 -0.68 21.55 1.65
C ILE A 598 0.14 20.70 0.66
N SER A 599 -0.36 20.52 -0.56
CA SER A 599 0.26 19.65 -1.57
C SER A 599 1.62 20.15 -2.02
N CYS A 600 1.71 21.37 -2.56
CA CYS A 600 2.98 21.89 -3.06
C CYS A 600 3.72 22.82 -2.08
N GLY A 601 3.08 23.31 -1.02
CA GLY A 601 3.67 24.27 -0.08
C GLY A 601 3.67 25.73 -0.56
N TYR A 602 2.99 26.00 -1.68
CA TYR A 602 2.80 27.35 -2.20
C TYR A 602 1.94 28.17 -1.23
N SER A 603 2.49 29.30 -0.76
CA SER A 603 1.80 30.25 0.10
C SER A 603 1.07 31.23 -0.80
N LEU A 604 -0.24 31.28 -0.68
CA LEU A 604 -1.08 32.15 -1.48
C LEU A 604 -1.00 33.57 -0.90
N ASP A 605 -0.51 34.51 -1.72
CA ASP A 605 -0.63 35.93 -1.39
C ASP A 605 -2.13 36.28 -1.31
N PRO A 606 -2.59 36.83 -0.18
CA PRO A 606 -3.97 37.26 -0.03
C PRO A 606 -4.48 38.21 -1.11
N LYS A 607 -3.59 38.87 -1.86
CA LYS A 607 -3.94 39.85 -2.88
C LYS A 607 -4.08 39.29 -4.30
N GLN A 608 -3.55 38.11 -4.59
CA GLN A 608 -3.44 37.61 -5.98
C GLN A 608 -4.37 36.44 -6.30
N ASN A 609 -4.79 35.66 -5.31
CA ASN A 609 -5.59 34.44 -5.53
C ASN A 609 -6.78 34.30 -4.57
N ILE A 610 -7.18 35.40 -3.92
CA ILE A 610 -8.35 35.47 -3.06
C ILE A 610 -9.47 36.23 -3.78
N PHE A 611 -10.56 35.53 -4.08
CA PHE A 611 -11.83 36.18 -4.38
C PHE A 611 -12.59 36.30 -3.05
N ALA A 612 -12.50 37.44 -2.36
CA ALA A 612 -13.34 37.67 -1.19
C ALA A 612 -14.76 37.99 -1.68
N GLN A 613 -15.72 37.08 -1.47
CA GLN A 613 -17.14 37.33 -1.69
C GLN A 613 -17.88 37.20 -0.36
N GLY A 614 -18.09 38.33 0.31
CA GLY A 614 -18.70 38.36 1.64
C GLY A 614 -17.82 37.71 2.72
N LEU A 615 -18.38 36.76 3.48
CA LEU A 615 -17.71 36.02 4.57
C LEU A 615 -16.87 34.81 4.10
N SER A 616 -16.66 34.67 2.79
CA SER A 616 -16.00 33.50 2.19
C SER A 616 -14.72 33.91 1.48
N THR A 617 -13.64 33.18 1.79
CA THR A 617 -12.31 33.35 1.20
C THR A 617 -11.99 32.12 0.37
N TYR A 618 -11.82 32.30 -0.93
CA TYR A 618 -11.55 31.22 -1.87
C TYR A 618 -10.05 31.15 -2.15
N TYR A 619 -9.50 29.94 -2.11
CA TYR A 619 -8.07 29.69 -2.34
C TYR A 619 -7.93 28.70 -3.51
N GLY A 620 -7.24 29.13 -4.56
CA GLY A 620 -6.85 28.28 -5.68
C GLY A 620 -5.33 28.29 -5.81
N CYS A 621 -4.70 27.12 -5.72
CA CYS A 621 -3.26 26.97 -5.86
C CYS A 621 -2.86 27.05 -7.35
N PRO A 622 -2.05 28.04 -7.77
CA PRO A 622 -1.65 28.17 -9.17
C PRO A 622 -0.68 27.06 -9.61
N GLU A 623 0.06 26.46 -8.67
CA GLU A 623 1.08 25.45 -8.98
C GLU A 623 0.51 24.05 -9.24
N CYS A 624 -0.50 23.63 -8.47
CA CYS A 624 -1.04 22.27 -8.54
C CYS A 624 -2.56 22.21 -8.79
N GLY A 625 -3.23 23.35 -8.88
CA GLY A 625 -4.68 23.43 -9.12
C GLY A 625 -5.55 23.07 -7.91
N ASP A 626 -4.94 22.81 -6.75
CA ASP A 626 -5.68 22.48 -5.53
C ASP A 626 -6.55 23.66 -5.07
N PHE A 627 -7.76 23.36 -4.59
CA PHE A 627 -8.78 24.37 -4.29
C PHE A 627 -9.49 24.11 -2.96
N TRP A 628 -9.62 25.17 -2.16
CA TRP A 628 -10.37 25.13 -0.91
C TRP A 628 -11.00 26.50 -0.62
N VAL A 629 -12.01 26.49 0.24
CA VAL A 629 -12.75 27.70 0.65
C VAL A 629 -12.77 27.76 2.16
N VAL A 630 -12.58 28.96 2.71
CA VAL A 630 -12.62 29.22 4.15
C VAL A 630 -13.71 30.21 4.41
N ASN A 631 -14.67 29.82 5.24
CA ASN A 631 -15.77 30.67 5.66
C ASN A 631 -15.76 30.81 7.18
N SER A 632 -16.47 31.81 7.68
CA SER A 632 -16.86 31.87 9.08
C SER A 632 -18.30 31.42 9.26
N CYS A 633 -18.60 30.71 10.35
CA CYS A 633 -19.97 30.38 10.73
C CYS A 633 -20.77 31.64 11.10
N TYR A 634 -22.09 31.52 11.08
CA TYR A 634 -22.97 32.64 11.44
C TYR A 634 -22.94 32.87 12.97
N GLY A 635 -22.80 34.13 13.39
CA GLY A 635 -22.80 34.55 14.80
C GLY A 635 -21.41 34.59 15.44
N THR A 636 -20.83 33.44 15.76
CA THR A 636 -19.56 33.33 16.53
C THR A 636 -18.30 33.39 15.66
N HIS A 637 -18.46 33.37 14.33
CA HIS A 637 -17.39 33.49 13.34
C HIS A 637 -16.31 32.40 13.33
N HIS A 638 -16.56 31.21 13.91
CA HIS A 638 -15.66 30.05 13.83
C HIS A 638 -15.37 29.64 12.38
N HIS A 639 -14.17 29.13 12.14
CA HIS A 639 -13.70 28.83 10.79
C HIS A 639 -14.27 27.51 10.23
N LEU A 640 -14.63 27.52 8.95
CA LEU A 640 -15.14 26.38 8.20
C LEU A 640 -14.28 26.18 6.95
N LEU A 641 -13.54 25.07 6.92
CA LEU A 641 -12.70 24.68 5.79
C LEU A 641 -13.48 23.76 4.83
N LYS A 642 -13.75 24.22 3.62
CA LYS A 642 -14.55 23.52 2.61
C LYS A 642 -13.69 23.12 1.41
N PHE A 643 -13.86 21.90 0.94
CA PHE A 643 -13.17 21.33 -0.23
C PHE A 643 -13.98 20.13 -0.74
N SER A 644 -13.62 19.58 -1.90
CA SER A 644 -14.41 18.53 -2.58
C SER A 644 -14.70 17.30 -1.70
N ASN A 645 -13.74 16.93 -0.84
CA ASN A 645 -13.83 15.79 0.08
C ASN A 645 -13.93 16.24 1.53
N TYR A 646 -14.86 17.12 1.86
CA TYR A 646 -15.01 17.70 3.20
C TYR A 646 -15.21 16.66 4.32
N PHE A 647 -14.88 17.07 5.55
CA PHE A 647 -15.14 16.34 6.80
C PHE A 647 -16.22 17.02 7.67
N HIS A 648 -16.87 18.06 7.16
CA HIS A 648 -17.98 18.75 7.83
C HIS A 648 -19.33 18.10 7.53
N HIS A 649 -20.28 18.20 8.46
CA HIS A 649 -21.66 17.82 8.21
C HIS A 649 -22.35 18.89 7.37
N LYS A 650 -23.04 18.48 6.31
CA LYS A 650 -23.83 19.40 5.47
C LYS A 650 -25.01 19.96 6.26
N SER A 651 -25.44 21.16 5.92
CA SER A 651 -26.65 21.78 6.49
C SER A 651 -27.85 20.83 6.44
N ASP A 652 -28.67 20.84 7.49
CA ASP A 652 -29.91 20.06 7.55
C ASP A 652 -31.05 20.74 6.79
N HIS A 653 -30.89 22.02 6.44
CA HIS A 653 -31.90 22.79 5.73
C HIS A 653 -32.04 22.31 4.27
N PRO A 654 -33.25 21.90 3.83
CA PRO A 654 -33.46 21.38 2.48
C PRO A 654 -33.04 22.35 1.36
N GLU A 655 -33.18 23.66 1.56
CA GLU A 655 -32.79 24.69 0.59
C GLU A 655 -31.27 24.78 0.36
N HIS A 656 -30.47 24.13 1.19
CA HIS A 656 -29.01 24.11 1.13
C HIS A 656 -28.43 22.79 0.62
N ARG A 657 -29.27 21.80 0.26
CA ARG A 657 -28.84 20.45 -0.14
C ARG A 657 -27.74 20.42 -1.23
N ASP A 658 -27.86 21.31 -2.21
CA ASP A 658 -26.94 21.42 -3.36
C ASP A 658 -25.91 22.55 -3.20
N LYS A 659 -25.86 23.19 -2.02
CA LYS A 659 -24.94 24.29 -1.72
C LYS A 659 -23.80 23.80 -0.81
N TRP A 660 -22.68 24.52 -0.82
CA TRP A 660 -21.55 24.28 0.09
C TRP A 660 -21.81 24.90 1.47
N MET A 661 -22.92 24.50 2.10
CA MET A 661 -23.33 24.94 3.43
C MET A 661 -23.17 23.80 4.42
N PHE A 662 -22.55 24.10 5.56
CA PHE A 662 -22.16 23.12 6.56
C PHE A 662 -22.55 23.63 7.95
N ILE A 663 -22.90 22.69 8.82
CA ILE A 663 -23.11 22.98 10.24
C ILE A 663 -21.75 23.28 10.86
N CYS A 664 -21.68 24.32 11.69
CA CYS A 664 -20.45 24.62 12.40
C CYS A 664 -20.13 23.53 13.43
N PRO A 665 -18.97 22.85 13.33
CA PRO A 665 -18.61 21.77 14.25
C PRO A 665 -18.29 22.27 15.66
N GLU A 666 -18.11 23.58 15.87
CA GLU A 666 -17.79 24.19 17.17
C GLU A 666 -19.01 24.75 17.92
N CYS A 667 -19.99 25.32 17.22
CA CYS A 667 -21.17 25.94 17.86
C CYS A 667 -22.53 25.47 17.33
N GLY A 668 -22.56 24.61 16.31
CA GLY A 668 -23.79 24.12 15.72
C GLY A 668 -24.57 25.12 14.86
N SER A 669 -23.97 26.27 14.56
CA SER A 669 -24.59 27.29 13.68
C SER A 669 -24.92 26.69 12.31
N ASP A 670 -26.21 26.67 11.96
CA ASP A 670 -26.77 26.20 10.69
C ASP A 670 -27.89 27.16 10.23
N PRO A 671 -27.55 28.34 9.66
CA PRO A 671 -28.52 29.39 9.35
C PRO A 671 -29.39 29.02 8.14
N SER A 672 -30.69 29.27 8.25
CA SER A 672 -31.62 29.16 7.11
C SER A 672 -31.35 30.25 6.07
N GLU A 673 -31.92 30.12 4.87
CA GLU A 673 -31.79 31.18 3.86
C GLU A 673 -32.45 32.51 4.29
N ALA A 674 -33.45 32.46 5.18
CA ALA A 674 -34.06 33.64 5.77
C ALA A 674 -33.10 34.38 6.73
N ASP A 675 -32.37 33.63 7.57
CA ASP A 675 -31.38 34.19 8.52
C ASP A 675 -30.22 34.89 7.79
N LEU A 676 -29.82 34.33 6.64
CA LEU A 676 -28.78 34.91 5.78
C LEU A 676 -29.25 36.18 5.05
N ARG A 677 -30.57 36.32 4.80
CA ARG A 677 -31.16 37.50 4.12
C ARG A 677 -31.44 38.64 5.10
N SER A 678 -31.87 38.34 6.32
CA SER A 678 -32.20 39.34 7.35
C SER A 678 -30.98 40.07 7.90
N SER A 679 -29.79 39.47 7.80
CA SER A 679 -28.52 40.02 8.26
C SER A 679 -27.85 41.00 7.27
N GLY A 680 -28.49 41.33 6.15
CA GLY A 680 -28.07 42.41 5.24
C GLY A 680 -26.75 42.18 4.47
N GLY A 681 -26.15 40.98 4.54
CA GLY A 681 -24.76 40.75 4.14
C GLY A 681 -24.48 39.83 2.94
N TYR A 682 -25.49 39.25 2.26
CA TYR A 682 -25.24 38.32 1.13
C TYR A 682 -25.53 38.93 -0.25
N PRO A 683 -24.55 38.97 -1.18
CA PRO A 683 -24.80 39.30 -2.59
C PRO A 683 -25.65 38.22 -3.26
N ARG A 684 -26.57 38.64 -4.15
CA ARG A 684 -27.55 37.80 -4.87
C ARG A 684 -26.97 36.73 -5.84
N SER A 685 -25.66 36.48 -5.87
CA SER A 685 -25.01 35.67 -6.92
C SER A 685 -24.55 34.29 -6.44
N TYR A 686 -25.47 33.46 -5.95
CA TYR A 686 -25.29 31.99 -5.93
C TYR A 686 -26.19 31.37 -7.01
N ARG A 687 -25.88 31.64 -8.29
CA ARG A 687 -26.44 30.90 -9.43
C ARG A 687 -25.29 30.33 -10.25
N ARG A 688 -25.11 29.01 -10.13
CA ARG A 688 -24.36 28.07 -11.00
C ARG A 688 -22.87 28.36 -11.20
N GLY A 689 -22.04 27.60 -10.50
CA GLY A 689 -20.70 27.21 -10.95
C GLY A 689 -20.71 25.71 -11.21
N SER A 690 -20.68 25.35 -12.50
CA SER A 690 -20.43 24.00 -13.03
C SER A 690 -18.94 23.67 -12.99
#